data_AF-I4EJK5-F1
#
_entry.id   AF-I4EJK5-F1
#
_cell.length_a   1.000
_cell.length_b   1.000
_cell.length_c   1.000
_cell.angle_alpha   90.00
_cell.angle_beta   90.00
_cell.angle_gamma   90.00
#
_symmetry.space_group_name_H-M   'P 1'
#
loop_
_entity.id
_entity.type
_entity.pdbx_description
1 polymer ?
#
loop_
_entity_poly.entity_id
_entity_poly.type
_entity_poly.pdbx_seq_one_letter_code
_entity_poly.pdbx_strand_id
1 'polypeptide(L)'
;MLGYIFEKYINQKEKGAYYTKEDITGYIGQSTIIPFLFDAAHKECRIAFDSEQSVWWLLQADPDRYIYEAVKKGVASPLPPEIAAGLSDIAQRNHWNRTAPEEFALPTEIWREVVARRKRYEEIHRKLAAGEVHSIDDLITYNLDIRQFAQDVIENSEGPELLRAFYHAIEKVTVLDPTCGSGAFLFAALNILEPLYDACLDRMQVFVDELALSGVKHHHEKYGDFRKVLARVERHPNRRYFILKSIIVNNLYGVDIMEEAVEICTLRLFLKLAAQVEQVGVIEPLPDIDFNIRAGNTLVGYAKREEVSKAVNRGTAKQTGLVFTEDADQMARIDESAEIVDRAFQRFHEMQTKQDMDPKDFAETKVVVRSRLETLTSELDRYLAAEYGIDRNNIPNPREREERFRQWKISHQPFHWYAEFYGIMKNGGFDVIIGNPPYVEYSKVKSQYTIKNYLTERCGNLYSFILERSYQLENSQSRSGMIVPLSLACTTRMESLRSLLRQRIAWLSCFDMRPNALFEGVAQRLCIVLSLESSRRSSSMFTGGYRRWTAQERPSLLQLTHFVTGIWDGSNTGPIAKHSDAVENSLLSKIRGARLSAFTDDEGNPVYIHRIVRYYIKALDFIPLFIDSNGLEGKSEDYKEFRFIDSHSCSLIALLNSTLFYWFWRSHADGFHCGYGDVYLMPYNPPENGLTVHALSSLQQQLMEHLRDNSKLKTISTKSGGIRYQEFYPKHSKAIIDEIDRVLAQHYGFTDEELDFIINYDIKYRMGRDAGGADPE
;
A
#
# COMPACT_ATOMS: atom_id res chain seq x y z
N MET A 1 -9.11 -8.43 21.57
CA MET A 1 -10.57 -8.61 21.70
C MET A 1 -11.30 -7.29 21.96
N LEU A 2 -11.00 -6.53 23.03
CA LEU A 2 -11.63 -5.23 23.30
C LEU A 2 -11.44 -4.20 22.17
N GLY A 3 -10.22 -4.03 21.64
CA GLY A 3 -9.97 -3.13 20.49
C GLY A 3 -10.82 -3.48 19.25
N TYR A 4 -10.94 -4.77 18.93
CA TYR A 4 -11.81 -5.27 17.86
C TYR A 4 -13.31 -4.98 18.11
N ILE A 5 -13.76 -5.01 19.37
CA ILE A 5 -15.13 -4.69 19.76
C ILE A 5 -15.39 -3.17 19.64
N PHE A 6 -14.49 -2.34 20.17
CA PHE A 6 -14.58 -0.88 20.05
C PHE A 6 -14.51 -0.41 18.60
N GLU A 7 -13.63 -1.01 17.79
CA GLU A 7 -13.55 -0.74 16.36
C GLU A 7 -14.82 -1.12 15.61
N LYS A 8 -15.46 -2.26 15.92
CA LYS A 8 -16.76 -2.59 15.31
C LYS A 8 -17.86 -1.61 15.68
N TYR A 9 -17.76 -0.97 16.85
CA TYR A 9 -18.72 0.02 17.33
C TYR A 9 -18.49 1.42 16.70
N ILE A 10 -17.24 1.84 16.51
CA ILE A 10 -16.90 3.14 15.89
C ILE A 10 -16.90 3.09 14.37
N ASN A 11 -16.46 1.98 13.76
CA ASN A 11 -16.44 1.78 12.30
C ASN A 11 -17.84 1.40 11.76
N GLN A 12 -18.87 2.20 12.06
CA GLN A 12 -20.06 2.15 11.23
C GLN A 12 -19.71 2.61 9.81
N LYS A 13 -20.28 1.90 8.83
CA LYS A 13 -20.09 2.02 7.37
C LYS A 13 -20.21 3.45 6.80
N GLU A 14 -20.62 4.44 7.59
CA GLU A 14 -20.86 5.82 7.15
C GLU A 14 -19.57 6.62 6.89
N LYS A 15 -18.44 6.29 7.55
CA LYS A 15 -17.20 7.11 7.49
C LYS A 15 -16.02 6.49 6.72
N GLY A 16 -16.17 5.29 6.16
CA GLY A 16 -15.20 4.68 5.23
C GLY A 16 -13.83 4.28 5.81
N ALA A 17 -13.67 4.25 7.14
CA ALA A 17 -12.53 3.64 7.84
C ALA A 17 -12.80 2.13 8.07
N TYR A 18 -11.79 1.29 7.82
CA TYR A 18 -11.93 -0.17 7.88
C TYR A 18 -10.89 -0.79 8.80
N TYR A 19 -11.32 -1.81 9.55
CA TYR A 19 -10.40 -2.62 10.36
C TYR A 19 -9.33 -3.26 9.49
N THR A 20 -8.07 -3.04 9.86
CA THR A 20 -6.92 -3.60 9.17
C THR A 20 -6.32 -4.70 10.03
N LYS A 21 -6.23 -5.91 9.49
CA LYS A 21 -5.67 -7.07 10.19
C LYS A 21 -4.16 -6.93 10.44
N GLU A 22 -3.68 -7.61 11.47
CA GLU A 22 -2.29 -7.55 11.95
C GLU A 22 -1.25 -8.00 10.91
N ASP A 23 -1.62 -8.91 10.01
CA ASP A 23 -0.75 -9.32 8.91
C ASP A 23 -0.52 -8.20 7.89
N ILE A 24 -1.53 -7.38 7.57
CA ILE A 24 -1.40 -6.22 6.69
C ILE A 24 -0.63 -5.11 7.39
N THR A 25 -1.01 -4.75 8.62
CA THR A 25 -0.32 -3.67 9.35
C THR A 25 1.13 -4.05 9.65
N GLY A 26 1.38 -5.31 9.99
CA GLY A 26 2.72 -5.86 10.19
C GLY A 26 3.56 -5.84 8.91
N TYR A 27 3.01 -6.32 7.78
CA TYR A 27 3.71 -6.30 6.49
C TYR A 27 4.07 -4.87 6.05
N ILE A 28 3.13 -3.93 6.16
CA ILE A 28 3.37 -2.52 5.81
C ILE A 28 4.42 -1.93 6.76
N GLY A 29 4.24 -2.09 8.08
CA GLY A 29 5.15 -1.52 9.08
C GLY A 29 6.57 -2.06 8.94
N GLN A 30 6.76 -3.37 8.76
CA GLN A 30 8.10 -3.94 8.64
C GLN A 30 8.80 -3.50 7.35
N SER A 31 8.02 -3.29 6.28
CA SER A 31 8.54 -2.88 4.97
C SER A 31 8.77 -1.37 4.85
N THR A 32 8.52 -0.60 5.91
CA THR A 32 8.80 0.84 5.98
C THR A 32 9.73 1.20 7.13
N ILE A 33 9.45 0.73 8.35
CA ILE A 33 10.22 1.03 9.56
C ILE A 33 11.62 0.46 9.47
N ILE A 34 11.76 -0.84 9.21
CA ILE A 34 13.07 -1.48 9.19
C ILE A 34 13.95 -0.91 8.09
N PRO A 35 13.47 -0.75 6.84
CA PRO A 35 14.28 -0.10 5.82
C PRO A 35 14.73 1.32 6.18
N PHE A 36 13.90 2.11 6.88
CA PHE A 36 14.31 3.42 7.38
C PHE A 36 15.44 3.30 8.41
N LEU A 37 15.33 2.37 9.37
CA LEU A 37 16.37 2.12 10.37
C LEU A 37 17.70 1.73 9.72
N PHE A 38 17.67 0.93 8.66
CA PHE A 38 18.85 0.57 7.88
C PHE A 38 19.43 1.77 7.14
N ASP A 39 18.62 2.61 6.51
CA ASP A 39 19.09 3.83 5.84
C ASP A 39 19.73 4.82 6.84
N ALA A 40 19.14 4.95 8.03
CA ALA A 40 19.67 5.76 9.12
C ALA A 40 21.00 5.18 9.64
N ALA A 41 21.05 3.87 9.89
CA ALA A 41 22.27 3.20 10.35
C ALA A 41 23.39 3.23 9.30
N HIS A 42 23.06 3.10 8.02
CA HIS A 42 24.00 3.21 6.90
C HIS A 42 24.68 4.58 6.89
N LYS A 43 23.90 5.66 7.08
CA LYS A 43 24.41 7.03 7.12
C LYS A 43 25.43 7.26 8.24
N GLU A 44 25.22 6.63 9.41
CA GLU A 44 26.11 6.77 10.57
C GLU A 44 27.29 5.78 10.55
N CYS A 45 27.10 4.58 10.00
CA CYS A 45 28.09 3.49 10.03
C CYS A 45 28.30 2.84 8.65
N ARG A 46 28.69 3.64 7.65
CA ARG A 46 28.87 3.16 6.26
C ARG A 46 29.78 1.94 6.11
N ILE A 47 30.83 1.83 6.92
CA ILE A 47 31.81 0.74 6.85
C ILE A 47 31.12 -0.63 7.06
N ALA A 48 30.09 -0.71 7.90
CA ALA A 48 29.36 -1.95 8.16
C ALA A 48 28.53 -2.42 6.95
N PHE A 49 28.28 -1.56 5.96
CA PHE A 49 27.44 -1.89 4.81
C PHE A 49 28.20 -1.89 3.47
N ASP A 50 29.21 -1.02 3.35
CA ASP A 50 29.95 -0.79 2.10
C ASP A 50 31.27 -1.58 2.03
N SER A 51 31.71 -2.25 3.10
CA SER A 51 32.98 -3.00 3.14
C SER A 51 32.85 -4.45 2.66
N GLU A 52 33.99 -5.12 2.46
CA GLU A 52 34.05 -6.55 2.12
C GLU A 52 33.40 -7.44 3.21
N GLN A 53 33.40 -6.99 4.47
CA GLN A 53 32.72 -7.63 5.60
C GLN A 53 31.41 -6.90 5.93
N SER A 54 30.58 -6.65 4.93
CA SER A 54 29.30 -5.98 5.11
C SER A 54 28.25 -6.87 5.78
N VAL A 55 27.25 -6.28 6.44
CA VAL A 55 26.10 -6.98 7.04
C VAL A 55 25.36 -7.91 6.06
N TRP A 56 25.48 -7.65 4.75
CA TRP A 56 24.88 -8.48 3.70
C TRP A 56 25.48 -9.88 3.62
N TRP A 57 26.65 -10.13 4.24
CA TRP A 57 27.25 -11.47 4.32
C TRP A 57 26.31 -12.49 4.98
N LEU A 58 25.47 -12.06 5.93
CA LEU A 58 24.50 -12.93 6.60
C LEU A 58 23.57 -13.61 5.59
N LEU A 59 23.14 -12.86 4.56
CA LEU A 59 22.29 -13.39 3.49
C LEU A 59 22.99 -14.50 2.68
N GLN A 60 24.30 -14.38 2.48
CA GLN A 60 25.11 -15.37 1.77
C GLN A 60 25.36 -16.62 2.63
N ALA A 61 25.54 -16.43 3.93
CA ALA A 61 25.90 -17.50 4.85
C ALA A 61 24.76 -18.48 5.14
N ASP A 62 23.53 -17.96 5.26
CA ASP A 62 22.34 -18.80 5.46
C ASP A 62 21.14 -18.21 4.70
N PRO A 63 21.05 -18.40 3.37
CA PRO A 63 19.96 -17.87 2.56
C PRO A 63 18.56 -18.29 3.06
N ASP A 64 18.41 -19.55 3.49
CA ASP A 64 17.12 -20.12 3.88
C ASP A 64 16.53 -19.48 5.15
N ARG A 65 17.39 -18.89 6.01
CA ARG A 65 16.98 -18.15 7.21
C ARG A 65 16.12 -16.92 6.89
N TYR A 66 16.34 -16.31 5.73
CA TYR A 66 15.68 -15.06 5.32
C TYR A 66 14.58 -15.27 4.28
N ILE A 67 14.33 -16.52 3.87
CA ILE A 67 13.25 -16.87 2.96
C ILE A 67 12.08 -17.44 3.78
N TYR A 68 10.89 -16.86 3.61
CA TYR A 68 9.68 -17.31 4.30
C TYR A 68 9.37 -18.79 4.06
N GLU A 69 8.89 -19.48 5.10
CA GLU A 69 8.51 -20.91 5.05
C GLU A 69 7.52 -21.23 3.92
N ALA A 70 6.57 -20.32 3.64
CA ALA A 70 5.64 -20.49 2.53
C ALA A 70 6.36 -20.64 1.18
N VAL A 71 7.42 -19.88 0.94
CA VAL A 71 8.21 -19.93 -0.30
C VAL A 71 8.98 -21.26 -0.36
N LYS A 72 9.54 -21.72 0.76
CA LYS A 72 10.32 -22.96 0.89
C LYS A 72 9.50 -24.26 0.82
N LYS A 73 8.17 -24.18 0.98
CA LYS A 73 7.29 -25.36 1.07
C LYS A 73 7.55 -26.38 -0.04
N GLY A 74 7.92 -27.59 0.35
CA GLY A 74 8.11 -28.72 -0.56
C GLY A 74 9.42 -28.72 -1.34
N VAL A 75 10.27 -27.70 -1.27
CA VAL A 75 11.53 -27.61 -2.05
C VAL A 75 12.46 -28.81 -1.81
N ALA A 76 12.55 -29.30 -0.57
CA ALA A 76 13.41 -30.42 -0.19
C ALA A 76 13.07 -31.75 -0.88
N SER A 77 11.84 -31.90 -1.39
CA SER A 77 11.39 -33.12 -2.06
C SER A 77 11.51 -32.97 -3.58
N PRO A 78 12.04 -33.96 -4.33
CA PRO A 78 12.11 -33.90 -5.78
C PRO A 78 10.70 -33.81 -6.39
N LEU A 79 10.56 -33.10 -7.51
CA LEU A 79 9.31 -33.08 -8.27
C LEU A 79 9.02 -34.48 -8.83
N PRO A 80 7.74 -34.92 -8.87
CA PRO A 80 7.38 -36.15 -9.57
C PRO A 80 7.84 -36.14 -11.03
N PRO A 81 8.27 -37.27 -11.62
CA PRO A 81 8.81 -37.32 -12.98
C PRO A 81 7.88 -36.69 -14.03
N GLU A 82 6.57 -36.89 -13.90
CA GLU A 82 5.53 -36.33 -14.79
C GLU A 82 5.38 -34.81 -14.71
N ILE A 83 5.81 -34.19 -13.60
CA ILE A 83 5.85 -32.73 -13.45
C ILE A 83 7.21 -32.19 -13.90
N ALA A 84 8.28 -32.89 -13.51
CA ALA A 84 9.66 -32.52 -13.81
C ALA A 84 9.95 -32.50 -15.33
N ALA A 85 9.37 -33.43 -16.10
CA ALA A 85 9.48 -33.44 -17.56
C ALA A 85 9.02 -32.12 -18.21
N GLY A 86 8.02 -31.47 -17.60
CA GLY A 86 7.47 -30.18 -18.04
C GLY A 86 8.41 -28.98 -17.87
N LEU A 87 9.50 -29.12 -17.13
CA LEU A 87 10.49 -28.05 -16.93
C LEU A 87 11.32 -27.81 -18.19
N SER A 88 11.68 -28.88 -18.91
CA SER A 88 12.47 -28.83 -20.14
C SER A 88 11.62 -28.89 -21.42
N ASP A 89 10.41 -29.46 -21.35
CA ASP A 89 9.52 -29.63 -22.50
C ASP A 89 8.10 -29.18 -22.14
N ILE A 90 7.64 -28.09 -22.75
CA ILE A 90 6.31 -27.52 -22.53
C ILE A 90 5.20 -28.51 -22.90
N ALA A 91 5.40 -29.37 -23.91
CA ALA A 91 4.41 -30.36 -24.33
C ALA A 91 4.11 -31.41 -23.24
N GLN A 92 4.97 -31.53 -22.23
CA GLN A 92 4.80 -32.45 -21.09
C GLN A 92 4.09 -31.80 -19.89
N ARG A 93 3.62 -30.54 -19.98
CA ARG A 93 2.94 -29.84 -18.87
C ARG A 93 1.49 -30.25 -18.63
N ASN A 94 1.06 -31.40 -19.16
CA ASN A 94 -0.34 -31.88 -19.11
C ASN A 94 -0.91 -31.99 -17.69
N HIS A 95 -0.06 -32.23 -16.69
CA HIS A 95 -0.46 -32.37 -15.29
C HIS A 95 -0.33 -31.08 -14.46
N TRP A 96 0.24 -30.01 -15.02
CA TRP A 96 0.54 -28.78 -14.27
C TRP A 96 -0.71 -28.04 -13.77
N ASN A 97 -1.86 -28.27 -14.39
CA ASN A 97 -3.13 -27.63 -14.01
C ASN A 97 -3.93 -28.43 -12.95
N ARG A 98 -3.39 -29.55 -12.46
CA ARG A 98 -4.01 -30.33 -11.38
C ARG A 98 -3.55 -29.85 -10.00
N THR A 99 -4.40 -30.03 -9.01
CA THR A 99 -4.07 -29.80 -7.59
C THR A 99 -2.83 -30.61 -7.21
N ALA A 100 -1.87 -29.96 -6.55
CA ALA A 100 -0.66 -30.61 -6.07
C ALA A 100 -0.86 -31.18 -4.64
N PRO A 101 -0.24 -32.32 -4.29
CA PRO A 101 -0.35 -32.90 -2.95
C PRO A 101 0.23 -31.98 -1.86
N GLU A 102 -0.32 -32.05 -0.64
CA GLU A 102 0.05 -31.20 0.51
C GLU A 102 1.53 -31.29 0.90
N GLU A 103 2.22 -32.39 0.56
CA GLU A 103 3.66 -32.53 0.78
C GLU A 103 4.46 -31.45 0.02
N PHE A 104 3.97 -31.04 -1.16
CA PHE A 104 4.61 -30.07 -2.04
C PHE A 104 3.94 -28.69 -2.01
N ALA A 105 2.62 -28.70 -1.81
CA ALA A 105 1.74 -27.58 -2.06
C ALA A 105 1.39 -26.82 -0.78
N LEU A 106 1.24 -25.50 -0.91
CA LEU A 106 0.42 -24.69 -0.02
C LEU A 106 -1.07 -24.95 -0.33
N PRO A 107 -2.00 -24.56 0.57
CA PRO A 107 -3.41 -24.76 0.34
C PRO A 107 -3.83 -24.24 -1.03
N THR A 108 -4.55 -25.09 -1.78
CA THR A 108 -5.18 -24.76 -3.08
C THR A 108 -4.22 -24.60 -4.27
N GLU A 109 -2.91 -24.80 -4.09
CA GLU A 109 -1.96 -24.72 -5.21
C GLU A 109 -2.16 -25.86 -6.21
N ILE A 110 -2.06 -25.50 -7.49
CA ILE A 110 -1.85 -26.45 -8.58
C ILE A 110 -0.34 -26.61 -8.85
N TRP A 111 0.05 -27.68 -9.53
CA TRP A 111 1.46 -27.96 -9.87
C TRP A 111 2.16 -26.80 -10.58
N ARG A 112 1.47 -26.05 -11.45
CA ARG A 112 1.99 -24.84 -12.10
C ARG A 112 2.44 -23.78 -11.08
N GLU A 113 1.67 -23.60 -10.01
CA GLU A 113 1.98 -22.64 -8.94
C GLU A 113 3.11 -23.14 -8.05
N VAL A 114 3.13 -24.45 -7.74
CA VAL A 114 4.25 -25.09 -7.04
C VAL A 114 5.56 -24.92 -7.81
N VAL A 115 5.55 -25.19 -9.11
CA VAL A 115 6.74 -25.05 -9.97
C VAL A 115 7.18 -23.58 -10.04
N ALA A 116 6.25 -22.64 -10.24
CA ALA A 116 6.57 -21.21 -10.25
C ALA A 116 7.19 -20.74 -8.92
N ARG A 117 6.62 -21.18 -7.79
CA ARG A 117 7.11 -20.88 -6.44
C ARG A 117 8.50 -21.48 -6.18
N ARG A 118 8.76 -22.71 -6.63
CA ARG A 118 10.09 -23.35 -6.53
C ARG A 118 11.13 -22.66 -7.38
N LYS A 119 10.80 -22.32 -8.64
CA LYS A 119 11.69 -21.55 -9.51
C LYS A 119 12.06 -20.21 -8.87
N ARG A 120 11.09 -19.56 -8.22
CA ARG A 120 11.32 -18.32 -7.47
C ARG A 120 12.23 -18.54 -6.27
N TYR A 121 12.02 -19.60 -5.49
CA TYR A 121 12.91 -19.99 -4.40
C TYR A 121 14.35 -20.17 -4.91
N GLU A 122 14.55 -20.96 -5.96
CA GLU A 122 15.87 -21.23 -6.54
C GLU A 122 16.55 -19.95 -7.05
N GLU A 123 15.78 -19.05 -7.68
CA GLU A 123 16.27 -17.75 -8.11
C GLU A 123 16.76 -16.91 -6.93
N ILE A 124 15.93 -16.74 -5.90
CA ILE A 124 16.27 -15.98 -4.70
C ILE A 124 17.48 -16.59 -4.00
N HIS A 125 17.44 -17.90 -3.73
CA HIS A 125 18.51 -18.61 -3.04
C HIS A 125 19.85 -18.44 -3.77
N ARG A 126 19.86 -18.59 -5.10
CA ARG A 126 21.06 -18.38 -5.91
C ARG A 126 21.57 -16.93 -5.82
N LYS A 127 20.68 -15.94 -5.87
CA LYS A 127 21.04 -14.52 -5.75
C LYS A 127 21.65 -14.19 -4.39
N LEU A 128 21.07 -14.74 -3.33
CA LEU A 128 21.58 -14.59 -1.96
C LEU A 128 22.95 -15.27 -1.82
N ALA A 129 23.08 -16.52 -2.25
CA ALA A 129 24.35 -17.27 -2.20
C ALA A 129 25.46 -16.64 -3.06
N ALA A 130 25.11 -15.97 -4.16
CA ALA A 130 26.06 -15.26 -5.02
C ALA A 130 26.41 -13.84 -4.53
N GLY A 131 25.77 -13.35 -3.47
CA GLY A 131 26.00 -12.00 -2.95
C GLY A 131 25.45 -10.88 -3.83
N GLU A 132 24.45 -11.17 -4.67
CA GLU A 132 23.82 -10.17 -5.56
C GLU A 132 22.84 -9.23 -4.82
N VAL A 133 22.51 -9.54 -3.57
CA VAL A 133 21.58 -8.76 -2.74
C VAL A 133 22.39 -7.95 -1.72
N HIS A 134 22.41 -6.63 -1.90
CA HIS A 134 23.29 -5.73 -1.15
C HIS A 134 22.61 -4.40 -0.76
N SER A 135 21.28 -4.34 -0.82
CA SER A 135 20.52 -3.18 -0.38
C SER A 135 19.25 -3.58 0.34
N ILE A 136 18.78 -2.71 1.24
CA ILE A 136 17.57 -2.98 2.00
C ILE A 136 16.30 -2.94 1.12
N ASP A 137 16.35 -2.22 0.01
CA ASP A 137 15.27 -2.16 -0.98
C ASP A 137 15.16 -3.47 -1.79
N ASP A 138 16.26 -4.22 -1.92
CA ASP A 138 16.24 -5.55 -2.52
C ASP A 138 15.44 -6.52 -1.62
N LEU A 139 15.54 -6.41 -0.29
CA LEU A 139 14.77 -7.25 0.63
C LEU A 139 13.26 -7.02 0.49
N ILE A 140 12.83 -5.79 0.17
CA ILE A 140 11.43 -5.49 -0.19
C ILE A 140 11.09 -6.14 -1.53
N THR A 141 11.95 -5.96 -2.54
CA THR A 141 11.70 -6.43 -3.92
C THR A 141 11.63 -7.95 -4.02
N TYR A 142 12.52 -8.67 -3.31
CA TYR A 142 12.52 -10.13 -3.20
C TYR A 142 11.57 -10.66 -2.12
N ASN A 143 10.99 -9.77 -1.31
CA ASN A 143 10.07 -10.07 -0.20
C ASN A 143 10.67 -11.08 0.79
N LEU A 144 11.83 -10.73 1.33
CA LEU A 144 12.56 -11.54 2.32
C LEU A 144 12.09 -11.21 3.74
N ASP A 145 12.41 -12.08 4.70
CA ASP A 145 12.13 -11.85 6.12
C ASP A 145 13.07 -10.77 6.68
N ILE A 146 12.73 -9.53 6.38
CA ILE A 146 13.49 -8.34 6.74
C ILE A 146 13.54 -8.12 8.26
N ARG A 147 12.56 -8.66 8.99
CA ARG A 147 12.53 -8.61 10.46
C ARG A 147 13.57 -9.54 11.04
N GLN A 148 13.62 -10.79 10.59
CA GLN A 148 14.65 -11.73 11.00
C GLN A 148 16.05 -11.21 10.63
N PHE A 149 16.21 -10.66 9.42
CA PHE A 149 17.47 -10.05 8.99
C PHE A 149 17.90 -8.89 9.90
N ALA A 150 17.00 -7.95 10.22
CA ALA A 150 17.31 -6.84 11.12
C ALA A 150 17.75 -7.30 12.51
N GLN A 151 17.06 -8.29 13.05
CA GLN A 151 17.39 -8.85 14.36
C GLN A 151 18.79 -9.49 14.35
N ASP A 152 19.08 -10.31 13.35
CA ASP A 152 20.39 -10.96 13.24
C ASP A 152 21.53 -9.94 13.04
N VAL A 153 21.31 -8.88 12.27
CA VAL A 153 22.31 -7.82 12.08
C VAL A 153 22.64 -7.14 13.41
N ILE A 154 21.64 -6.90 14.26
CA ILE A 154 21.84 -6.28 15.58
C ILE A 154 22.54 -7.27 16.52
N GLU A 155 22.02 -8.49 16.64
CA GLU A 155 22.54 -9.53 17.54
C GLU A 155 23.97 -9.96 17.20
N ASN A 156 24.32 -9.99 15.90
CA ASN A 156 25.65 -10.36 15.42
C ASN A 156 26.53 -9.15 15.11
N SER A 157 26.16 -7.95 15.57
CA SER A 157 26.98 -6.75 15.32
C SER A 157 28.36 -6.89 15.99
N GLU A 158 29.42 -7.01 15.19
CA GLU A 158 30.80 -7.12 15.69
C GLU A 158 31.35 -5.77 16.18
N GLY A 159 30.96 -4.69 15.48
CA GLY A 159 31.39 -3.33 15.78
C GLY A 159 30.39 -2.58 16.67
N PRO A 160 30.84 -1.90 17.74
CA PRO A 160 29.96 -1.12 18.62
C PRO A 160 29.32 0.07 17.90
N GLU A 161 29.93 0.60 16.84
CA GLU A 161 29.37 1.72 16.08
C GLU A 161 28.12 1.34 15.28
N LEU A 162 28.05 0.11 14.76
CA LEU A 162 26.85 -0.38 14.09
C LEU A 162 25.69 -0.49 15.08
N LEU A 163 25.96 -1.07 16.25
CA LEU A 163 24.98 -1.18 17.33
C LEU A 163 24.49 0.20 17.80
N ARG A 164 25.40 1.17 17.96
CA ARG A 164 25.04 2.55 18.26
C ARG A 164 24.13 3.13 17.18
N ALA A 165 24.49 2.97 15.92
CA ALA A 165 23.72 3.53 14.81
C ALA A 165 22.27 2.99 14.81
N PHE A 166 22.08 1.68 15.00
CA PHE A 166 20.75 1.09 15.12
C PHE A 166 20.00 1.56 16.38
N TYR A 167 20.66 1.58 17.55
CA TYR A 167 20.02 2.03 18.77
C TYR A 167 19.57 3.49 18.68
N HIS A 168 20.40 4.38 18.14
CA HIS A 168 20.05 5.79 17.94
C HIS A 168 18.92 5.96 16.93
N ALA A 169 18.91 5.17 15.84
CA ALA A 169 17.83 5.19 14.87
C ALA A 169 16.49 4.72 15.49
N ILE A 170 16.51 3.64 16.29
CA ILE A 170 15.33 3.12 16.98
C ILE A 170 14.82 4.12 18.05
N GLU A 171 15.72 4.75 18.81
CA GLU A 171 15.32 5.70 19.85
C GLU A 171 14.66 6.96 19.27
N LYS A 172 14.99 7.34 18.03
CA LYS A 172 14.58 8.62 17.42
C LYS A 172 13.57 8.53 16.29
N VAL A 173 13.34 7.37 15.70
CA VAL A 173 12.45 7.23 14.53
C VAL A 173 11.04 7.74 14.84
N THR A 174 10.52 8.60 13.97
CA THR A 174 9.15 9.14 14.09
C THR A 174 8.20 8.40 13.14
N VAL A 175 7.23 7.67 13.71
CA VAL A 175 6.25 6.87 12.97
C VAL A 175 4.86 7.50 13.09
N LEU A 176 4.33 7.98 11.98
CA LEU A 176 3.02 8.63 11.88
C LEU A 176 1.97 7.71 11.27
N ASP A 177 0.81 7.61 11.92
CA ASP A 177 -0.45 7.26 11.24
C ASP A 177 -1.34 8.51 11.11
N PRO A 178 -1.51 9.06 9.88
CA PRO A 178 -2.20 10.33 9.68
C PRO A 178 -3.73 10.20 9.74
N THR A 179 -4.26 8.99 9.90
CA THR A 179 -5.69 8.69 10.10
C THR A 179 -5.81 7.49 11.04
N CYS A 180 -5.33 7.67 12.28
CA CYS A 180 -4.92 6.56 13.12
C CYS A 180 -6.06 5.64 13.57
N GLY A 181 -7.31 6.10 13.55
CA GLY A 181 -8.44 5.32 14.03
C GLY A 181 -8.15 4.76 15.42
N SER A 182 -8.26 3.44 15.57
CA SER A 182 -7.99 2.73 16.83
C SER A 182 -6.50 2.49 17.15
N GLY A 183 -5.58 2.97 16.31
CA GLY A 183 -4.13 2.78 16.45
C GLY A 183 -3.60 1.45 15.94
N ALA A 184 -4.26 0.78 14.98
CA ALA A 184 -3.82 -0.53 14.48
C ALA A 184 -2.40 -0.52 13.87
N PHE A 185 -2.04 0.52 13.12
CA PHE A 185 -0.68 0.67 12.57
C PHE A 185 0.34 1.10 13.62
N LEU A 186 -0.03 1.98 14.55
CA LEU A 186 0.85 2.35 15.67
C LEU A 186 1.18 1.14 16.55
N PHE A 187 0.21 0.24 16.75
CA PHE A 187 0.43 -1.02 17.45
C PHE A 187 1.35 -1.98 16.67
N ALA A 188 1.26 -1.99 15.34
CA ALA A 188 2.18 -2.76 14.50
C ALA A 188 3.60 -2.20 14.60
N ALA A 189 3.76 -0.87 14.54
CA ALA A 189 5.05 -0.21 14.73
C ALA A 189 5.67 -0.56 16.10
N LEU A 190 4.88 -0.52 17.18
CA LEU A 190 5.30 -0.95 18.51
C LEU A 190 5.83 -2.40 18.53
N ASN A 191 5.11 -3.33 17.90
CA ASN A 191 5.49 -4.75 17.82
C ASN A 191 6.69 -5.04 16.91
N ILE A 192 7.09 -4.08 16.07
CA ILE A 192 8.29 -4.16 15.22
C ILE A 192 9.49 -3.57 15.94
N LEU A 193 9.33 -2.40 16.58
CA LEU A 193 10.41 -1.69 17.27
C LEU A 193 10.83 -2.39 18.56
N GLU A 194 9.89 -2.95 19.33
CA GLU A 194 10.18 -3.60 20.62
C GLU A 194 11.28 -4.67 20.57
N PRO A 195 11.21 -5.72 19.72
CA PRO A 195 12.25 -6.74 19.69
C PRO A 195 13.60 -6.20 19.20
N LEU A 196 13.61 -5.21 18.30
CA LEU A 196 14.85 -4.61 17.81
C LEU A 196 15.51 -3.75 18.88
N TYR A 197 14.71 -3.02 19.67
CA TYR A 197 15.19 -2.30 20.84
C TYR A 197 15.79 -3.28 21.85
N ASP A 198 15.09 -4.37 22.14
CA ASP A 198 15.53 -5.37 23.11
C ASP A 198 16.83 -6.05 22.66
N ALA A 199 16.94 -6.43 21.39
CA ALA A 199 18.16 -6.99 20.80
C ALA A 199 19.36 -6.03 20.93
N CYS A 200 19.13 -4.71 20.77
CA CYS A 200 20.18 -3.72 20.98
C CYS A 200 20.69 -3.73 22.42
N LEU A 201 19.80 -3.79 23.41
CA LEU A 201 20.16 -3.81 24.82
C LEU A 201 20.92 -5.10 25.20
N ASP A 202 20.47 -6.26 24.71
CA ASP A 202 21.19 -7.52 24.92
C ASP A 202 22.60 -7.46 24.33
N ARG A 203 22.73 -6.94 23.11
CA ARG A 203 24.04 -6.83 22.48
C ARG A 203 24.96 -5.82 23.20
N MET A 204 24.40 -4.72 23.72
CA MET A 204 25.15 -3.78 24.56
C MET A 204 25.69 -4.45 25.82
N GLN A 205 24.87 -5.29 26.47
CA GLN A 205 25.28 -6.05 27.66
C GLN A 205 26.45 -6.98 27.34
N VAL A 206 26.37 -7.73 26.23
CA VAL A 206 27.46 -8.61 25.78
C VAL A 206 28.77 -7.85 25.58
N PHE A 207 28.75 -6.68 24.94
CA PHE A 207 29.96 -5.85 24.78
C PHE A 207 30.58 -5.41 26.12
N VAL A 208 29.73 -5.09 27.11
CA VAL A 208 30.20 -4.68 28.44
C VAL A 208 30.80 -5.87 29.19
N ASP A 209 30.17 -7.04 29.11
CA ASP A 209 30.62 -8.26 29.79
C ASP A 209 31.91 -8.81 29.19
N GLU A 210 32.02 -8.89 27.86
CA GLU A 210 33.24 -9.29 27.15
C GLU A 210 34.43 -8.39 27.52
N LEU A 211 34.19 -7.07 27.63
CA LEU A 211 35.23 -6.13 28.04
C LEU A 211 35.70 -6.42 29.47
N ALA A 212 34.76 -6.67 30.40
CA ALA A 212 35.06 -7.00 31.79
C ALA A 212 35.85 -8.32 31.91
N LEU A 213 35.52 -9.32 31.09
CA LEU A 213 36.19 -10.62 31.07
C LEU A 213 37.55 -10.61 30.36
N SER A 214 37.80 -9.68 29.43
CA SER A 214 39.01 -9.66 28.61
C SER A 214 40.32 -9.48 29.40
N GLY A 215 40.28 -8.90 30.60
CA GLY A 215 41.46 -8.65 31.45
C GLY A 215 42.51 -7.70 30.85
N VAL A 216 42.27 -7.14 29.65
CA VAL A 216 43.17 -6.22 28.96
C VAL A 216 42.99 -4.81 29.51
N LYS A 217 44.07 -4.03 29.62
CA LYS A 217 43.99 -2.60 29.99
C LYS A 217 43.30 -1.82 28.88
N HIS A 218 42.09 -1.33 29.16
CA HIS A 218 41.33 -0.46 28.26
C HIS A 218 41.09 0.91 28.89
N HIS A 219 40.73 1.90 28.06
CA HIS A 219 40.30 3.20 28.56
C HIS A 219 39.04 3.03 29.43
N HIS A 220 39.03 3.65 30.61
CA HIS A 220 37.95 3.49 31.60
C HIS A 220 36.55 3.89 31.08
N GLU A 221 36.49 4.76 30.08
CA GLU A 221 35.24 5.20 29.45
C GLU A 221 34.78 4.34 28.26
N LYS A 222 35.52 3.29 27.88
CA LYS A 222 35.12 2.41 26.77
C LYS A 222 33.77 1.77 27.10
N TYR A 223 32.78 1.95 26.22
CA TYR A 223 31.36 1.58 26.41
C TYR A 223 30.68 2.28 27.60
N GLY A 224 31.14 3.46 28.00
CA GLY A 224 30.52 4.24 29.06
C GLY A 224 29.10 4.69 28.72
N ASP A 225 28.80 4.89 27.43
CA ASP A 225 27.47 5.13 26.89
C ASP A 225 26.54 3.92 27.06
N PHE A 226 27.00 2.71 26.71
CA PHE A 226 26.24 1.47 26.91
C PHE A 226 25.92 1.24 28.39
N ARG A 227 26.92 1.41 29.28
CA ARG A 227 26.70 1.29 30.73
C ARG A 227 25.66 2.29 31.25
N LYS A 228 25.60 3.51 30.71
CA LYS A 228 24.58 4.51 31.09
C LYS A 228 23.18 4.07 30.64
N VAL A 229 23.05 3.53 29.44
CA VAL A 229 21.77 3.02 28.92
C VAL A 229 21.29 1.82 29.74
N LEU A 230 22.16 0.84 29.97
CA LEU A 230 21.85 -0.36 30.75
C LEU A 230 21.47 0.00 32.19
N ALA A 231 22.25 0.87 32.85
CA ALA A 231 21.93 1.34 34.20
C ALA A 231 20.63 2.16 34.26
N ARG A 232 20.20 2.80 33.17
CA ARG A 232 18.88 3.45 33.07
C ARG A 232 17.79 2.38 33.04
N VAL A 233 17.94 1.33 32.24
CA VAL A 233 16.97 0.23 32.09
C VAL A 233 16.85 -0.58 33.38
N GLU A 234 17.97 -0.90 34.05
CA GLU A 234 18.00 -1.67 35.31
C GLU A 234 17.28 -0.99 36.48
N ARG A 235 17.13 0.34 36.44
CA ARG A 235 16.34 1.07 37.44
C ARG A 235 14.84 0.79 37.32
N HIS A 236 14.39 0.28 36.19
CA HIS A 236 13.00 -0.07 35.98
C HIS A 236 12.75 -1.53 36.37
N PRO A 237 11.66 -1.82 37.10
CA PRO A 237 11.34 -3.17 37.56
C PRO A 237 11.03 -4.14 36.41
N ASN A 238 10.61 -3.62 35.25
CA ASN A 238 10.33 -4.42 34.07
C ASN A 238 10.98 -3.77 32.83
N ARG A 239 12.01 -4.44 32.29
CA ARG A 239 12.73 -4.03 31.07
C ARG A 239 11.79 -3.86 29.88
N ARG A 240 10.87 -4.81 29.67
CA ARG A 240 9.90 -4.75 28.57
C ARG A 240 8.94 -3.57 28.72
N TYR A 241 8.50 -3.27 29.94
CA TYR A 241 7.70 -2.08 30.22
C TYR A 241 8.48 -0.80 29.85
N PHE A 242 9.75 -0.69 30.25
CA PHE A 242 10.61 0.44 29.88
C PHE A 242 10.71 0.61 28.35
N ILE A 243 10.94 -0.48 27.61
CA ILE A 243 11.04 -0.46 26.14
C ILE A 243 9.74 0.04 25.52
N LEU A 244 8.60 -0.58 25.88
CA LEU A 244 7.30 -0.21 25.34
C LEU A 244 6.95 1.25 25.66
N LYS A 245 7.21 1.71 26.90
CA LYS A 245 6.99 3.10 27.32
C LYS A 245 7.84 4.06 26.51
N SER A 246 9.12 3.75 26.32
CA SER A 246 10.04 4.55 25.50
C SER A 246 9.53 4.67 24.07
N ILE A 247 9.06 3.56 23.46
CA ILE A 247 8.57 3.58 22.08
C ILE A 247 7.29 4.39 21.95
N ILE A 248 6.31 4.16 22.85
CA ILE A 248 5.02 4.85 22.82
C ILE A 248 5.19 6.37 22.94
N VAL A 249 6.12 6.79 23.77
CA VAL A 249 6.41 8.20 24.04
C VAL A 249 7.23 8.79 22.88
N ASN A 250 8.35 8.19 22.51
CA ASN A 250 9.31 8.83 21.60
C ASN A 250 9.01 8.64 20.12
N ASN A 251 8.31 7.58 19.73
CA ASN A 251 8.30 7.14 18.33
C ASN A 251 6.92 7.19 17.67
N LEU A 252 5.82 7.06 18.43
CA LEU A 252 4.49 6.86 17.85
C LEU A 252 3.70 8.18 17.82
N TYR A 253 3.17 8.51 16.64
CA TYR A 253 2.38 9.71 16.39
C TYR A 253 1.11 9.36 15.61
N GLY A 254 -0.02 9.96 15.97
CA GLY A 254 -1.32 9.64 15.37
C GLY A 254 -2.21 10.86 15.27
N VAL A 255 -2.93 10.98 14.16
CA VAL A 255 -3.98 12.00 14.00
C VAL A 255 -5.27 11.36 13.52
N ASP A 256 -6.40 11.73 14.10
CA ASP A 256 -7.72 11.36 13.60
C ASP A 256 -8.69 12.54 13.74
N ILE A 257 -9.67 12.64 12.83
CA ILE A 257 -10.69 13.70 12.92
C ILE A 257 -11.71 13.43 14.02
N MET A 258 -11.77 12.20 14.55
CA MET A 258 -12.68 11.83 15.64
C MET A 258 -11.92 11.74 16.97
N GLU A 259 -12.34 12.55 17.94
CA GLU A 259 -11.80 12.53 19.30
C GLU A 259 -11.98 11.14 19.94
N GLU A 260 -13.09 10.45 19.67
CA GLU A 260 -13.35 9.11 20.21
C GLU A 260 -12.36 8.05 19.67
N ALA A 261 -11.89 8.21 18.43
CA ALA A 261 -10.89 7.31 17.86
C ALA A 261 -9.53 7.51 18.53
N VAL A 262 -9.14 8.76 18.75
CA VAL A 262 -7.92 9.14 19.48
C VAL A 262 -7.92 8.53 20.88
N GLU A 263 -9.02 8.66 21.63
CA GLU A 263 -9.16 8.06 22.96
C GLU A 263 -9.03 6.54 22.96
N ILE A 264 -9.60 5.85 21.95
CA ILE A 264 -9.46 4.39 21.84
C ILE A 264 -8.03 3.98 21.48
N CYS A 265 -7.37 4.72 20.60
CA CYS A 265 -5.96 4.50 20.28
C CYS A 265 -5.10 4.62 21.56
N THR A 266 -5.28 5.71 22.31
CA THR A 266 -4.60 5.96 23.58
C THR A 266 -4.85 4.85 24.60
N LEU A 267 -6.12 4.48 24.81
CA LEU A 267 -6.49 3.38 25.71
C LEU A 267 -5.85 2.05 25.29
N ARG A 268 -5.82 1.74 24.00
CA ARG A 268 -5.22 0.49 23.49
C ARG A 268 -3.72 0.41 23.77
N LEU A 269 -3.00 1.52 23.61
CA LEU A 269 -1.57 1.60 23.94
C LEU A 269 -1.35 1.45 25.45
N PHE A 270 -2.17 2.11 26.27
CA PHE A 270 -2.10 1.97 27.74
C PHE A 270 -2.40 0.56 28.23
N LEU A 271 -3.40 -0.12 27.66
CA LEU A 271 -3.69 -1.51 28.01
C LEU A 271 -2.53 -2.45 27.67
N LYS A 272 -1.80 -2.20 26.59
CA LYS A 272 -0.60 -2.98 26.24
C LYS A 272 0.54 -2.78 27.24
N LEU A 273 0.73 -1.56 27.74
CA LEU A 273 1.67 -1.25 28.83
C LEU A 273 1.25 -1.90 30.14
N ALA A 274 0.00 -1.71 30.55
CA ALA A 274 -0.55 -2.24 31.79
C ALA A 274 -0.49 -3.77 31.84
N ALA A 275 -0.65 -4.44 30.69
CA ALA A 275 -0.51 -5.90 30.58
C ALA A 275 0.91 -6.42 30.90
N GLN A 276 1.92 -5.56 31.03
CA GLN A 276 3.27 -5.95 31.46
C GLN A 276 3.46 -5.84 32.98
N VAL A 277 2.49 -5.29 33.72
CA VAL A 277 2.60 -5.14 35.17
C VAL A 277 2.07 -6.39 35.86
N GLU A 278 2.95 -7.15 36.52
CA GLU A 278 2.58 -8.37 37.24
C GLU A 278 2.12 -8.09 38.69
N GLN A 279 2.58 -7.00 39.30
CA GLN A 279 2.26 -6.64 40.68
C GLN A 279 1.77 -5.20 40.80
N VAL A 280 0.58 -5.02 41.38
CA VAL A 280 -0.12 -3.72 41.53
C VAL A 280 0.70 -2.70 42.34
N GLY A 281 1.59 -3.15 43.24
CA GLY A 281 2.44 -2.28 44.06
C GLY A 281 3.65 -1.67 43.32
N VAL A 282 3.87 -2.02 42.05
CA VAL A 282 5.04 -1.64 41.24
C VAL A 282 4.58 -0.93 39.95
N ILE A 283 3.39 -0.32 39.96
CA ILE A 283 2.85 0.40 38.80
C ILE A 283 3.59 1.72 38.63
N GLU A 284 4.37 1.83 37.56
CA GLU A 284 4.82 3.13 37.06
C GLU A 284 3.64 3.93 36.48
N PRO A 285 3.64 5.27 36.63
CA PRO A 285 2.61 6.11 36.03
C PRO A 285 2.61 5.95 34.51
N LEU A 286 1.40 5.89 33.95
CA LEU A 286 1.18 5.84 32.50
C LEU A 286 1.78 7.09 31.83
N PRO A 287 2.35 6.94 30.63
CA PRO A 287 2.83 8.08 29.88
C PRO A 287 1.66 8.96 29.43
N ASP A 288 1.92 10.25 29.30
CA ASP A 288 1.05 11.24 28.72
C ASP A 288 1.39 11.43 27.23
N ILE A 289 0.49 10.96 26.38
CA ILE A 289 0.67 10.96 24.92
C ILE A 289 -0.30 11.93 24.22
N ASP A 290 -0.88 12.89 24.97
CA ASP A 290 -1.86 13.86 24.45
C ASP A 290 -1.31 14.73 23.32
N PHE A 291 0.01 14.86 23.25
CA PHE A 291 0.71 15.62 22.21
C PHE A 291 1.25 14.74 21.08
N ASN A 292 1.17 13.41 21.21
CA ASN A 292 1.56 12.44 20.20
C ASN A 292 0.36 11.97 19.37
N ILE A 293 -0.76 11.67 20.05
CA ILE A 293 -2.01 11.19 19.43
C ILE A 293 -3.06 12.29 19.57
N ARG A 294 -3.52 12.85 18.45
CA ARG A 294 -4.25 14.13 18.45
C ARG A 294 -5.49 14.12 17.57
N ALA A 295 -6.52 14.83 18.04
CA ALA A 295 -7.72 15.04 17.25
C ALA A 295 -7.54 16.23 16.28
N GLY A 296 -7.90 16.05 15.01
CA GLY A 296 -7.86 17.10 14.00
C GLY A 296 -8.03 16.59 12.57
N ASN A 297 -8.37 17.49 11.67
CA ASN A 297 -8.52 17.17 10.25
C ASN A 297 -7.16 17.20 9.55
N THR A 298 -6.58 16.02 9.33
CA THR A 298 -5.33 15.83 8.58
C THR A 298 -5.27 16.62 7.26
N LEU A 299 -6.41 16.81 6.58
CA LEU A 299 -6.47 17.47 5.29
C LEU A 299 -6.54 19.00 5.34
N VAL A 300 -6.85 19.59 6.51
CA VAL A 300 -7.05 21.04 6.65
C VAL A 300 -6.04 21.57 7.66
N GLY A 301 -5.25 22.56 7.25
CA GLY A 301 -4.17 23.11 8.07
C GLY A 301 -2.86 23.20 7.31
N TYR A 302 -1.92 23.96 7.85
CA TYR A 302 -0.62 24.20 7.25
C TYR A 302 0.33 23.03 7.55
N ALA A 303 0.80 22.35 6.49
CA ALA A 303 1.81 21.31 6.54
C ALA A 303 3.20 21.91 6.81
N LYS A 304 3.55 22.96 6.06
CA LYS A 304 4.92 23.51 6.03
C LYS A 304 4.97 25.00 6.31
N ARG A 305 6.15 25.47 6.71
CA ARG A 305 6.44 26.89 6.98
C ARG A 305 6.15 27.77 5.77
N GLU A 306 6.41 27.30 4.55
CA GLU A 306 6.18 28.07 3.33
C GLU A 306 4.69 28.38 3.11
N GLU A 307 3.79 27.51 3.57
CA GLU A 307 2.35 27.74 3.46
C GLU A 307 1.90 28.82 4.43
N VAL A 308 2.40 28.78 5.68
CA VAL A 308 2.17 29.81 6.69
C VAL A 308 2.69 31.15 6.21
N SER A 309 3.93 31.20 5.70
CA SER A 309 4.54 32.42 5.17
C SER A 309 3.72 33.02 4.02
N LYS A 310 3.24 32.19 3.08
CA LYS A 310 2.34 32.65 2.00
C LYS A 310 1.02 33.21 2.53
N ALA A 311 0.45 32.61 3.57
CA ALA A 311 -0.80 33.06 4.17
C ALA A 311 -0.64 34.41 4.89
N VAL A 312 0.42 34.56 5.68
CA VAL A 312 0.78 35.81 6.37
C VAL A 312 0.95 36.94 5.35
N ASN A 313 1.79 36.75 4.32
CA ASN A 313 2.05 37.76 3.30
C ASN A 313 0.78 38.19 2.53
N ARG A 314 -0.14 37.25 2.27
CA ARG A 314 -1.43 37.55 1.61
C ARG A 314 -2.38 38.35 2.50
N GLY A 315 -2.37 38.10 3.80
CA GLY A 315 -3.20 38.81 4.77
C GLY A 315 -2.86 40.29 4.84
N THR A 316 -1.58 40.62 4.80
CA THR A 316 -1.06 42.00 4.93
C THR A 316 -1.16 42.79 3.62
N ALA A 317 -0.81 42.17 2.48
CA ALA A 317 -0.92 42.82 1.17
C ALA A 317 -2.36 43.26 0.82
N LYS A 318 -3.37 42.52 1.30
CA LYS A 318 -4.80 42.89 1.15
C LYS A 318 -5.25 44.03 2.06
N GLN A 319 -4.49 44.39 3.11
CA GLN A 319 -4.82 45.49 4.01
C GLN A 319 -4.13 46.80 3.65
N THR A 320 -2.93 46.78 3.08
CA THR A 320 -2.08 47.98 2.92
C THR A 320 -1.65 48.29 1.48
N GLY A 321 -1.85 47.38 0.52
CA GLY A 321 -1.55 47.63 -0.91
C GLY A 321 -0.06 47.68 -1.28
N LEU A 322 0.85 47.40 -0.34
CA LEU A 322 2.31 47.38 -0.50
C LEU A 322 2.90 46.24 0.35
N VAL A 323 3.92 45.54 -0.17
CA VAL A 323 4.65 44.49 0.56
C VAL A 323 5.76 45.16 1.39
N PHE A 324 5.71 45.07 2.73
CA PHE A 324 6.62 45.78 3.65
C PHE A 324 7.38 44.82 4.59
N THR A 325 8.37 45.36 5.30
CA THR A 325 9.20 44.71 6.34
C THR A 325 8.40 44.08 7.49
N GLU A 326 7.17 44.53 7.73
CA GLU A 326 6.27 44.03 8.78
C GLU A 326 5.88 42.55 8.61
N ASP A 327 5.88 42.01 7.39
CA ASP A 327 5.58 40.60 7.10
C ASP A 327 6.68 39.66 7.59
N ALA A 328 7.94 40.09 7.42
CA ALA A 328 9.10 39.35 7.91
C ALA A 328 9.12 39.32 9.44
N ASP A 329 8.74 40.42 10.09
CA ASP A 329 8.64 40.52 11.54
C ASP A 329 7.51 39.64 12.10
N GLN A 330 6.35 39.57 11.43
CA GLN A 330 5.24 38.70 11.85
C GLN A 330 5.59 37.21 11.73
N MET A 331 6.20 36.80 10.60
CA MET A 331 6.63 35.42 10.41
C MET A 331 7.71 35.02 11.44
N ALA A 332 8.65 35.92 11.75
CA ALA A 332 9.66 35.67 12.77
C ALA A 332 9.04 35.44 14.16
N ARG A 333 7.97 36.17 14.52
CA ARG A 333 7.23 35.95 15.78
C ARG A 333 6.51 34.61 15.81
N ILE A 334 5.93 34.18 14.70
CA ILE A 334 5.28 32.86 14.58
C ILE A 334 6.33 31.75 14.73
N ASP A 335 7.48 31.89 14.07
CA ASP A 335 8.61 30.97 14.19
C ASP A 335 9.10 30.88 15.64
N GLU A 336 9.34 32.02 16.30
CA GLU A 336 9.75 32.08 17.71
C GLU A 336 8.71 31.43 18.63
N SER A 337 7.42 31.69 18.40
CA SER A 337 6.34 31.10 19.18
C SER A 337 6.30 29.57 19.03
N ALA A 338 6.49 29.07 17.81
CA ALA A 338 6.54 27.65 17.54
C ALA A 338 7.77 26.97 18.19
N GLU A 339 8.94 27.63 18.17
CA GLU A 339 10.14 27.16 18.89
C GLU A 339 9.96 27.15 20.42
N ILE A 340 9.22 28.11 20.96
CA ILE A 340 8.90 28.16 22.39
C ILE A 340 7.95 27.03 22.79
N VAL A 341 6.97 26.71 21.94
CA VAL A 341 6.05 25.57 22.14
C VAL A 341 6.83 24.26 22.08
N ASP A 342 7.65 24.06 21.04
CA ASP A 342 8.46 22.85 20.87
C ASP A 342 9.43 22.63 22.03
N ARG A 343 10.16 23.65 22.48
CA ARG A 343 11.02 23.53 23.67
C ARG A 343 10.25 23.14 24.93
N ALA A 344 9.04 23.67 25.09
CA ALA A 344 8.18 23.29 26.22
C ALA A 344 7.71 21.84 26.10
N PHE A 345 7.37 21.40 24.88
CA PHE A 345 7.03 20.02 24.58
C PHE A 345 8.20 19.04 24.82
N GLN A 346 9.41 19.35 24.35
CA GLN A 346 10.60 18.54 24.61
C GLN A 346 10.88 18.44 26.11
N ARG A 347 10.75 19.54 26.86
CA ARG A 347 10.89 19.51 28.32
C ARG A 347 9.83 18.62 28.97
N PHE A 348 8.57 18.72 28.53
CA PHE A 348 7.49 17.86 29.00
C PHE A 348 7.80 16.38 28.74
N HIS A 349 8.31 16.08 27.55
CA HIS A 349 8.73 14.75 27.12
C HIS A 349 9.84 14.16 27.99
N GLU A 350 10.89 14.95 28.24
CA GLU A 350 12.01 14.56 29.08
C GLU A 350 11.58 14.25 30.53
N MET A 351 10.55 14.93 31.05
CA MET A 351 10.02 14.62 32.39
C MET A 351 9.38 13.24 32.46
N GLN A 352 8.72 12.77 31.41
CA GLN A 352 8.02 11.47 31.38
C GLN A 352 8.96 10.27 31.40
N THR A 353 10.19 10.48 30.95
CA THR A 353 11.22 9.45 30.86
C THR A 353 12.13 9.42 32.11
N LYS A 354 11.96 10.38 33.03
CA LYS A 354 12.69 10.45 34.31
C LYS A 354 11.84 9.84 35.44
N GLN A 355 12.47 9.08 36.34
CA GLN A 355 11.77 8.40 37.45
C GLN A 355 11.35 9.36 38.58
N ASP A 356 12.08 10.45 38.82
CA ASP A 356 11.81 11.43 39.89
C ASP A 356 10.99 12.63 39.37
N MET A 357 9.85 12.37 38.73
CA MET A 357 8.95 13.41 38.25
C MET A 357 8.12 13.97 39.41
N ASP A 358 8.18 15.29 39.64
CA ASP A 358 7.20 15.96 40.51
C ASP A 358 5.86 16.05 39.76
N PRO A 359 4.79 15.38 40.25
CA PRO A 359 3.49 15.39 39.57
C PRO A 359 2.91 16.80 39.41
N LYS A 360 3.25 17.74 40.30
CA LYS A 360 2.77 19.11 40.24
C LYS A 360 3.47 19.90 39.13
N ASP A 361 4.80 19.84 39.06
CA ASP A 361 5.58 20.48 37.98
C ASP A 361 5.20 19.90 36.61
N PHE A 362 4.92 18.60 36.55
CA PHE A 362 4.43 17.93 35.34
C PHE A 362 3.08 18.48 34.87
N ALA A 363 2.10 18.55 35.78
CA ALA A 363 0.78 19.09 35.47
C ALA A 363 0.83 20.57 35.06
N GLU A 364 1.65 21.39 35.75
CA GLU A 364 1.86 22.79 35.40
C GLU A 364 2.51 22.93 34.01
N THR A 365 3.52 22.12 33.71
CA THR A 365 4.19 22.10 32.39
C THR A 365 3.21 21.73 31.28
N LYS A 366 2.36 20.71 31.49
CA LYS A 366 1.32 20.31 30.53
C LYS A 366 0.37 21.47 30.18
N VAL A 367 -0.11 22.18 31.20
CA VAL A 367 -1.00 23.35 31.03
C VAL A 367 -0.28 24.46 30.24
N VAL A 368 1.00 24.71 30.54
CA VAL A 368 1.79 25.71 29.82
C VAL A 368 1.97 25.34 28.35
N VAL A 369 2.32 24.09 28.03
CA VAL A 369 2.45 23.62 26.64
C VAL A 369 1.13 23.80 25.90
N ARG A 370 0.03 23.33 26.49
CA ARG A 370 -1.31 23.43 25.90
C ARG A 370 -1.72 24.87 25.63
N SER A 371 -1.55 25.76 26.61
CA SER A 371 -1.92 27.18 26.47
C SER A 371 -1.12 27.90 25.38
N ARG A 372 0.19 27.65 25.29
CA ARG A 372 1.03 28.24 24.25
C ARG A 372 0.66 27.73 22.86
N LEU A 373 0.41 26.42 22.75
CA LEU A 373 0.01 25.81 21.50
C LEU A 373 -1.36 26.28 21.04
N GLU A 374 -2.34 26.36 21.93
CA GLU A 374 -3.67 26.92 21.65
C GLU A 374 -3.60 28.38 21.18
N THR A 375 -2.68 29.17 21.73
CA THR A 375 -2.45 30.56 21.29
C THR A 375 -1.93 30.59 19.86
N LEU A 376 -0.90 29.80 19.56
CA LEU A 376 -0.30 29.71 18.23
C LEU A 376 -1.28 29.18 17.18
N THR A 377 -1.96 28.06 17.47
CA THR A 377 -2.94 27.48 16.53
C THR A 377 -4.13 28.40 16.31
N SER A 378 -4.60 29.12 17.35
CA SER A 378 -5.67 30.11 17.19
C SER A 378 -5.26 31.28 16.30
N GLU A 379 -3.99 31.68 16.29
CA GLU A 379 -3.48 32.67 15.34
C GLU A 379 -3.47 32.11 13.92
N LEU A 380 -2.94 30.90 13.73
CA LEU A 380 -2.89 30.23 12.42
C LEU A 380 -4.29 29.93 11.85
N ASP A 381 -5.25 29.60 12.70
CA ASP A 381 -6.66 29.42 12.33
C ASP A 381 -7.22 30.68 11.68
N ARG A 382 -6.86 31.87 12.18
CA ARG A 382 -7.34 33.14 11.63
C ARG A 382 -6.80 33.38 10.22
N TYR A 383 -5.52 33.08 10.00
CA TYR A 383 -4.91 33.14 8.66
C TYR A 383 -5.57 32.14 7.70
N LEU A 384 -5.78 30.90 8.16
CA LEU A 384 -6.39 29.89 7.32
C LEU A 384 -7.85 30.21 7.01
N ALA A 385 -8.64 30.64 7.99
CA ALA A 385 -10.03 31.05 7.78
C ALA A 385 -10.16 32.18 6.75
N ALA A 386 -9.19 33.11 6.69
CA ALA A 386 -9.15 34.15 5.67
C ALA A 386 -9.00 33.57 4.24
N GLU A 387 -8.30 32.45 4.05
CA GLU A 387 -8.23 31.74 2.75
C GLU A 387 -9.57 31.12 2.34
N TYR A 388 -10.47 30.89 3.30
CA TYR A 388 -11.86 30.50 3.07
C TYR A 388 -12.81 31.71 2.91
N GLY A 389 -12.27 32.93 2.85
CA GLY A 389 -13.04 34.16 2.70
C GLY A 389 -13.63 34.70 4.02
N ILE A 390 -13.17 34.19 5.17
CA ILE A 390 -13.59 34.67 6.49
C ILE A 390 -12.60 35.74 6.96
N ASP A 391 -12.64 36.88 6.26
CA ASP A 391 -11.78 38.03 6.55
C ASP A 391 -12.61 39.32 6.60
N ARG A 392 -11.98 40.44 6.97
CA ARG A 392 -12.65 41.75 7.08
C ARG A 392 -13.13 42.29 5.73
N ASN A 393 -12.50 41.90 4.62
CA ASN A 393 -12.82 42.41 3.29
C ASN A 393 -14.08 41.74 2.73
N ASN A 394 -14.22 40.43 2.98
CA ASN A 394 -15.38 39.65 2.57
C ASN A 394 -16.53 39.73 3.57
N ILE A 395 -16.24 39.89 4.87
CA ILE A 395 -17.23 39.97 5.95
C ILE A 395 -16.92 41.19 6.85
N PRO A 396 -17.41 42.39 6.48
CA PRO A 396 -17.12 43.63 7.21
C PRO A 396 -17.67 43.62 8.63
N ASN A 397 -18.84 43.01 8.86
CA ASN A 397 -19.48 42.94 10.18
C ASN A 397 -18.68 42.05 11.14
N PRO A 398 -18.12 42.58 12.24
CA PRO A 398 -17.29 41.80 13.16
C PRO A 398 -18.02 40.65 13.86
N ARG A 399 -19.30 40.84 14.22
CA ARG A 399 -20.08 39.80 14.90
C ARG A 399 -20.38 38.62 13.98
N GLU A 400 -20.74 38.93 12.74
CA GLU A 400 -20.96 37.90 11.72
C GLU A 400 -19.65 37.16 11.39
N ARG A 401 -18.54 37.89 11.23
CA ARG A 401 -17.22 37.28 10.96
C ARG A 401 -16.80 36.33 12.08
N GLU A 402 -17.01 36.70 13.34
CA GLU A 402 -16.69 35.85 14.48
C GLU A 402 -17.59 34.60 14.55
N GLU A 403 -18.89 34.74 14.26
CA GLU A 403 -19.78 33.58 14.15
C GLU A 403 -19.34 32.65 13.02
N ARG A 404 -19.05 33.19 11.83
CA ARG A 404 -18.56 32.42 10.68
C ARG A 404 -17.24 31.71 10.98
N PHE A 405 -16.32 32.39 11.67
CA PHE A 405 -15.06 31.80 12.13
C PHE A 405 -15.29 30.62 13.07
N ARG A 406 -16.17 30.76 14.07
CA ARG A 406 -16.52 29.67 15.00
C ARG A 406 -17.15 28.48 14.26
N GLN A 407 -18.10 28.72 13.36
CA GLN A 407 -18.72 27.67 12.57
C GLN A 407 -17.71 26.96 11.66
N TRP A 408 -16.83 27.71 11.01
CA TRP A 408 -15.75 27.16 10.19
C TRP A 408 -14.79 26.30 11.01
N LYS A 409 -14.37 26.76 12.20
CA LYS A 409 -13.46 25.99 13.07
C LYS A 409 -14.09 24.66 13.50
N ILE A 410 -15.37 24.66 13.86
CA ILE A 410 -16.12 23.43 14.21
C ILE A 410 -16.20 22.47 13.02
N SER A 411 -16.50 22.98 11.82
CA SER A 411 -16.72 22.11 10.67
C SER A 411 -15.43 21.62 9.99
N HIS A 412 -14.39 22.46 9.96
CA HIS A 412 -13.13 22.15 9.28
C HIS A 412 -12.09 21.50 10.18
N GLN A 413 -12.16 21.72 11.50
CA GLN A 413 -11.25 21.15 12.52
C GLN A 413 -9.77 21.24 12.11
N PRO A 414 -9.25 22.45 11.84
CA PRO A 414 -7.91 22.63 11.30
C PRO A 414 -6.83 21.98 12.19
N PHE A 415 -5.92 21.24 11.57
CA PHE A 415 -4.75 20.65 12.19
C PHE A 415 -3.48 21.23 11.55
N HIS A 416 -2.86 22.18 12.24
CA HIS A 416 -1.67 22.87 11.75
C HIS A 416 -0.40 22.07 12.03
N TRP A 417 -0.11 21.04 11.22
CA TRP A 417 1.09 20.20 11.34
C TRP A 417 2.38 20.98 11.65
N TYR A 418 2.56 22.14 11.01
CA TYR A 418 3.67 23.05 11.27
C TYR A 418 3.82 23.44 12.75
N ALA A 419 2.72 23.73 13.45
CA ALA A 419 2.71 24.10 14.86
C ALA A 419 2.60 22.87 15.78
N GLU A 420 1.74 21.93 15.41
CA GLU A 420 1.38 20.77 16.23
C GLU A 420 2.53 19.77 16.40
N PHE A 421 3.40 19.67 15.38
CA PHE A 421 4.60 18.82 15.37
C PHE A 421 5.83 19.61 14.92
N TYR A 422 5.99 20.83 15.45
CA TYR A 422 7.01 21.78 14.98
C TYR A 422 8.42 21.20 14.90
N GLY A 423 8.92 20.54 15.95
CA GLY A 423 10.28 19.96 15.93
C GLY A 423 10.49 18.95 14.79
N ILE A 424 9.49 18.12 14.50
CA ILE A 424 9.53 17.13 13.41
C ILE A 424 9.47 17.84 12.05
N MET A 425 8.52 18.76 11.88
CA MET A 425 8.33 19.48 10.62
C MET A 425 9.50 20.41 10.30
N LYS A 426 10.13 21.03 11.31
CA LYS A 426 11.37 21.80 11.19
C LYS A 426 12.55 20.95 10.71
N ASN A 427 12.59 19.69 11.14
CA ASN A 427 13.59 18.70 10.70
C ASN A 427 13.25 18.05 9.35
N GLY A 428 12.23 18.56 8.64
CA GLY A 428 11.86 18.17 7.28
C GLY A 428 10.61 17.30 7.19
N GLY A 429 10.15 16.70 8.30
CA GLY A 429 8.99 15.81 8.33
C GLY A 429 9.26 14.46 9.01
N PHE A 430 8.24 13.62 9.04
CA PHE A 430 8.25 12.30 9.69
C PHE A 430 9.11 11.29 8.95
N ASP A 431 9.78 10.42 9.69
CA ASP A 431 10.65 9.37 9.15
C ASP A 431 9.86 8.25 8.47
N VAL A 432 8.75 7.86 9.08
CA VAL A 432 7.90 6.79 8.58
C VAL A 432 6.44 7.22 8.64
N ILE A 433 5.70 7.04 7.54
CA ILE A 433 4.25 7.28 7.50
C ILE A 433 3.54 6.01 7.08
N ILE A 434 2.67 5.48 7.92
CA ILE A 434 1.93 4.24 7.67
C ILE A 434 0.45 4.41 7.98
N GLY A 435 -0.45 3.75 7.23
CA GLY A 435 -1.86 3.89 7.55
C GLY A 435 -2.86 3.23 6.60
N ASN A 436 -4.13 3.33 6.99
CA ASN A 436 -5.30 3.00 6.18
C ASN A 436 -6.20 4.25 6.05
N PRO A 437 -5.99 5.10 5.03
CA PRO A 437 -6.78 6.31 4.86
C PRO A 437 -8.27 6.01 4.57
N PRO A 438 -9.20 6.94 4.82
CA PRO A 438 -10.64 6.74 4.62
C PRO A 438 -11.04 6.62 3.14
N TYR A 439 -11.86 5.61 2.82
CA TYR A 439 -12.36 5.37 1.45
C TYR A 439 -13.72 6.03 1.23
N VAL A 440 -13.76 7.36 1.31
CA VAL A 440 -14.98 8.17 1.22
C VAL A 440 -14.93 9.08 0.00
N GLU A 441 -16.00 9.10 -0.78
CA GLU A 441 -16.15 10.09 -1.86
C GLU A 441 -16.26 11.50 -1.25
N TYR A 442 -15.44 12.43 -1.75
CA TYR A 442 -15.36 13.80 -1.25
C TYR A 442 -16.73 14.49 -1.26
N SER A 443 -17.58 14.19 -2.25
CA SER A 443 -18.95 14.71 -2.34
C SER A 443 -19.81 14.42 -1.09
N LYS A 444 -19.51 13.37 -0.31
CA LYS A 444 -20.23 13.03 0.92
C LYS A 444 -19.83 13.90 2.12
N VAL A 445 -18.63 14.48 2.10
CA VAL A 445 -18.12 15.32 3.20
C VAL A 445 -17.94 16.79 2.81
N LYS A 446 -18.02 17.11 1.51
CA LYS A 446 -17.81 18.45 0.96
C LYS A 446 -18.79 19.49 1.51
N SER A 447 -19.97 19.07 1.97
CA SER A 447 -20.94 19.95 2.65
C SER A 447 -20.54 20.31 4.08
N GLN A 448 -19.67 19.51 4.71
CA GLN A 448 -19.17 19.72 6.07
C GLN A 448 -17.91 20.59 6.05
N TYR A 449 -16.92 20.19 5.24
CA TYR A 449 -15.68 20.96 5.07
C TYR A 449 -15.18 20.90 3.62
N THR A 450 -14.35 21.88 3.26
CA THR A 450 -13.69 21.89 1.95
C THR A 450 -12.17 21.96 2.10
N ILE A 451 -11.44 21.36 1.16
CA ILE A 451 -9.98 21.41 1.08
C ILE A 451 -9.52 22.52 0.13
N LYS A 452 -8.25 22.94 0.26
CA LYS A 452 -7.61 23.94 -0.59
C LYS A 452 -6.25 23.45 -1.06
N ASN A 453 -5.89 23.75 -2.32
CA ASN A 453 -4.57 23.55 -2.90
C ASN A 453 -4.11 22.07 -3.04
N TYR A 454 -5.04 21.13 -3.25
CA TYR A 454 -4.71 19.73 -3.52
C TYR A 454 -4.73 19.43 -5.03
N LEU A 455 -3.62 18.91 -5.56
CA LEU A 455 -3.53 18.40 -6.93
C LEU A 455 -4.47 17.20 -7.15
N THR A 456 -4.72 16.46 -6.09
CA THR A 456 -5.57 15.28 -6.08
C THR A 456 -7.05 15.60 -5.91
N GLU A 457 -7.50 16.85 -5.70
CA GLU A 457 -8.94 17.17 -5.46
C GLU A 457 -9.87 16.52 -6.50
N ARG A 458 -9.46 16.54 -7.78
CA ARG A 458 -10.19 15.95 -8.91
C ARG A 458 -10.39 14.43 -8.84
N CYS A 459 -9.56 13.71 -8.07
CA CYS A 459 -9.71 12.28 -7.81
C CYS A 459 -11.03 11.97 -7.10
N GLY A 460 -11.53 12.91 -6.29
CA GLY A 460 -12.85 12.86 -5.67
C GLY A 460 -12.99 11.87 -4.51
N ASN A 461 -11.90 11.26 -4.01
CA ASN A 461 -11.93 10.34 -2.88
C ASN A 461 -10.87 10.70 -1.83
N LEU A 462 -11.23 10.69 -0.55
CA LEU A 462 -10.39 11.21 0.54
C LEU A 462 -9.03 10.53 0.64
N TYR A 463 -8.92 9.23 0.35
CA TYR A 463 -7.62 8.54 0.42
C TYR A 463 -6.57 9.18 -0.48
N SER A 464 -6.99 9.75 -1.62
CA SER A 464 -6.06 10.42 -2.53
C SER A 464 -5.48 11.70 -1.93
N PHE A 465 -6.29 12.43 -1.17
CA PHE A 465 -5.88 13.67 -0.51
C PHE A 465 -4.97 13.35 0.67
N ILE A 466 -5.24 12.26 1.40
CA ILE A 466 -4.39 11.80 2.51
C ILE A 466 -3.02 11.35 2.00
N LEU A 467 -2.94 10.67 0.86
CA LEU A 467 -1.64 10.32 0.25
C LEU A 467 -0.86 11.57 -0.16
N GLU A 468 -1.50 12.55 -0.81
CA GLU A 468 -0.86 13.83 -1.15
C GLU A 468 -0.38 14.57 0.10
N ARG A 469 -1.22 14.65 1.14
CA ARG A 469 -0.84 15.25 2.43
C ARG A 469 0.31 14.49 3.08
N SER A 470 0.29 13.16 3.06
CA SER A 470 1.38 12.34 3.62
C SER A 470 2.71 12.68 2.95
N TYR A 471 2.74 12.84 1.62
CA TYR A 471 3.95 13.25 0.90
C TYR A 471 4.44 14.66 1.27
N GLN A 472 3.55 15.54 1.75
CA GLN A 472 3.95 16.86 2.27
C GLN A 472 4.52 16.77 3.70
N LEU A 473 4.25 15.69 4.43
CA LEU A 473 4.72 15.46 5.79
C LEU A 473 6.00 14.65 5.86
N GLU A 474 6.54 14.24 4.72
CA GLU A 474 7.78 13.47 4.59
C GLU A 474 9.02 14.37 4.51
N ASN A 475 10.10 13.87 5.09
CA ASN A 475 11.48 14.30 4.86
C ASN A 475 12.13 13.52 3.70
N SER A 476 13.36 13.90 3.32
CA SER A 476 14.05 13.34 2.15
C SER A 476 14.45 11.85 2.24
N GLN A 477 14.39 11.26 3.44
CA GLN A 477 14.71 9.85 3.72
C GLN A 477 13.45 9.06 4.14
N SER A 478 12.28 9.68 4.10
CA SER A 478 11.07 9.07 4.63
C SER A 478 10.62 7.86 3.83
N ARG A 479 10.04 6.91 4.55
CA ARG A 479 9.38 5.74 3.96
C ARG A 479 7.89 5.74 4.29
N SER A 480 7.08 5.45 3.29
CA SER A 480 5.62 5.52 3.38
C SER A 480 4.96 4.22 2.95
N GLY A 481 3.94 3.81 3.68
CA GLY A 481 3.25 2.53 3.48
C GLY A 481 1.75 2.65 3.72
N MET A 482 0.94 2.52 2.67
CA MET A 482 -0.50 2.74 2.75
C MET A 482 -1.28 1.58 2.13
N ILE A 483 -2.40 1.20 2.74
CA ILE A 483 -3.40 0.34 2.09
C ILE A 483 -4.57 1.19 1.55
N VAL A 484 -4.79 1.14 0.24
CA VAL A 484 -5.73 2.01 -0.47
C VAL A 484 -6.58 1.23 -1.49
N PRO A 485 -7.68 1.81 -2.01
CA PRO A 485 -8.45 1.17 -3.06
C PRO A 485 -7.65 0.98 -4.35
N LEU A 486 -7.92 -0.13 -5.06
CA LEU A 486 -7.31 -0.47 -6.36
C LEU A 486 -7.49 0.61 -7.42
N SER A 487 -8.48 1.50 -7.28
CA SER A 487 -8.73 2.60 -8.20
C SER A 487 -7.52 3.50 -8.42
N LEU A 488 -6.60 3.59 -7.44
CA LEU A 488 -5.30 4.25 -7.61
C LEU A 488 -4.60 3.79 -8.90
N ALA A 489 -4.52 2.47 -9.09
CA ALA A 489 -3.74 1.87 -10.17
C ALA A 489 -4.40 2.02 -11.54
N CYS A 490 -5.73 1.97 -11.63
CA CYS A 490 -6.41 1.77 -12.92
C CYS A 490 -7.46 2.83 -13.29
N THR A 491 -8.00 3.62 -12.36
CA THR A 491 -9.11 4.53 -12.67
C THR A 491 -8.62 5.85 -13.26
N THR A 492 -9.19 6.31 -14.37
CA THR A 492 -8.80 7.57 -15.05
C THR A 492 -8.75 8.78 -14.12
N ARG A 493 -9.78 9.00 -13.27
CA ARG A 493 -9.82 10.15 -12.35
C ARG A 493 -8.66 10.21 -11.33
N MET A 494 -7.97 9.08 -11.09
CA MET A 494 -6.83 8.99 -10.17
C MET A 494 -5.50 9.41 -10.81
N GLU A 495 -5.54 10.02 -11.99
CA GLU A 495 -4.36 10.44 -12.74
C GLU A 495 -3.42 11.35 -11.95
N SER A 496 -3.91 12.39 -11.25
CA SER A 496 -3.00 13.28 -10.50
C SER A 496 -2.29 12.56 -9.35
N LEU A 497 -2.96 11.60 -8.70
CA LEU A 497 -2.33 10.78 -7.67
C LEU A 497 -1.27 9.84 -8.26
N ARG A 498 -1.56 9.20 -9.41
CA ARG A 498 -0.54 8.39 -10.11
C ARG A 498 0.66 9.23 -10.55
N SER A 499 0.45 10.47 -10.98
CA SER A 499 1.54 11.38 -11.33
C SER A 499 2.44 11.69 -10.14
N LEU A 500 1.88 11.87 -8.93
CA LEU A 500 2.67 12.00 -7.70
C LEU A 500 3.44 10.71 -7.38
N LEU A 501 2.78 9.55 -7.46
CA LEU A 501 3.41 8.26 -7.17
C LEU A 501 4.56 7.92 -8.14
N ARG A 502 4.47 8.32 -9.41
CA ARG A 502 5.52 8.11 -10.42
C ARG A 502 6.79 8.92 -10.19
N GLN A 503 6.76 9.93 -9.34
CA GLN A 503 7.95 10.71 -8.95
C GLN A 503 8.74 10.03 -7.83
N ARG A 504 8.31 8.84 -7.41
CA ARG A 504 8.82 8.11 -6.26
C ARG A 504 9.38 6.76 -6.69
N ILE A 505 10.13 6.14 -5.79
CA ILE A 505 10.32 4.69 -5.86
C ILE A 505 9.13 4.06 -5.14
N ALA A 506 8.42 3.13 -5.77
CA ALA A 506 7.23 2.52 -5.18
C ALA A 506 7.04 1.03 -5.52
N TRP A 507 6.48 0.29 -4.57
CA TRP A 507 6.08 -1.11 -4.69
C TRP A 507 4.57 -1.23 -4.49
N LEU A 508 3.88 -1.83 -5.47
CA LEU A 508 2.43 -2.00 -5.46
C LEU A 508 2.07 -3.49 -5.46
N SER A 509 1.32 -3.93 -4.44
CA SER A 509 0.72 -5.26 -4.41
C SER A 509 -0.80 -5.13 -4.42
N CYS A 510 -1.46 -5.67 -5.44
CA CYS A 510 -2.90 -5.52 -5.65
C CYS A 510 -3.64 -6.82 -5.35
N PHE A 511 -4.81 -6.71 -4.72
CA PHE A 511 -5.59 -7.84 -4.25
C PHE A 511 -7.06 -7.71 -4.67
N ASP A 512 -7.57 -8.75 -5.32
CA ASP A 512 -8.99 -8.87 -5.65
C ASP A 512 -9.78 -9.14 -4.36
N MET A 513 -11.09 -8.93 -4.44
CA MET A 513 -12.04 -9.17 -3.35
C MET A 513 -12.83 -10.47 -3.53
N ARG A 514 -12.52 -11.23 -4.58
CA ARG A 514 -13.17 -12.49 -4.95
C ARG A 514 -12.10 -13.46 -5.43
N PRO A 515 -12.03 -14.71 -4.92
CA PRO A 515 -12.95 -15.35 -3.98
C PRO A 515 -12.99 -14.80 -2.56
N ASN A 516 -11.90 -14.22 -2.05
CA ASN A 516 -11.86 -13.63 -0.71
C ASN A 516 -11.39 -12.17 -0.73
N ALA A 517 -11.76 -11.40 0.30
CA ALA A 517 -11.43 -9.99 0.44
C ALA A 517 -10.43 -9.78 1.59
N LEU A 518 -9.52 -8.83 1.41
CA LEU A 518 -8.51 -8.50 2.43
C LEU A 518 -9.15 -7.99 3.72
N PHE A 519 -10.22 -7.19 3.60
CA PHE A 519 -11.01 -6.71 4.72
C PHE A 519 -12.25 -7.58 4.92
N GLU A 520 -12.47 -8.03 6.16
CA GLU A 520 -13.64 -8.82 6.51
C GLU A 520 -14.92 -8.00 6.41
N GLY A 521 -15.96 -8.55 5.78
CA GLY A 521 -17.28 -7.93 5.70
C GLY A 521 -17.38 -6.73 4.74
N VAL A 522 -16.33 -6.43 3.98
CA VAL A 522 -16.28 -5.29 3.06
C VAL A 522 -15.78 -5.71 1.69
N ALA A 523 -16.58 -5.39 0.68
CA ALA A 523 -16.28 -5.62 -0.73
C ALA A 523 -15.38 -4.51 -1.29
N GLN A 524 -14.07 -4.54 -0.98
CA GLN A 524 -13.10 -3.59 -1.53
C GLN A 524 -11.92 -4.32 -2.19
N ARG A 525 -11.57 -3.88 -3.39
CA ARG A 525 -10.31 -4.24 -4.06
C ARG A 525 -9.25 -3.28 -3.59
N LEU A 526 -8.12 -3.81 -3.15
CA LEU A 526 -7.13 -3.04 -2.42
C LEU A 526 -5.75 -3.16 -3.05
N CYS A 527 -4.95 -2.15 -2.80
CA CYS A 527 -3.56 -2.05 -3.17
C CYS A 527 -2.78 -1.65 -1.92
N ILE A 528 -1.75 -2.41 -1.58
CA ILE A 528 -0.71 -1.98 -0.65
C ILE A 528 0.32 -1.22 -1.48
N VAL A 529 0.63 0.00 -1.07
CA VAL A 529 1.61 0.89 -1.70
C VAL A 529 2.70 1.18 -0.70
N LEU A 530 3.92 0.77 -1.00
CA LEU A 530 5.13 1.18 -0.30
C LEU A 530 5.84 2.21 -1.17
N SER A 531 6.36 3.30 -0.61
CA SER A 531 7.08 4.30 -1.40
C SER A 531 8.07 5.12 -0.59
N LEU A 532 9.06 5.68 -1.28
CA LEU A 532 10.01 6.67 -0.74
C LEU A 532 10.33 7.73 -1.79
N GLU A 533 10.73 8.92 -1.34
CA GLU A 533 11.08 10.02 -2.23
C GLU A 533 12.31 9.68 -3.07
N SER A 534 12.24 10.00 -4.37
CA SER A 534 13.35 9.77 -5.31
C SER A 534 14.34 10.94 -5.28
N SER A 535 14.94 11.25 -4.13
CA SER A 535 15.73 12.48 -3.92
C SER A 535 17.14 12.49 -4.56
N ARG A 536 17.38 11.66 -5.60
CA ARG A 536 18.59 11.56 -6.48
C ARG A 536 18.62 10.26 -7.32
N ARG A 537 17.74 9.30 -7.03
CA ARG A 537 17.59 8.03 -7.78
C ARG A 537 16.63 8.22 -8.97
N SER A 538 16.74 7.41 -10.02
CA SER A 538 15.71 7.35 -11.06
C SER A 538 14.42 6.80 -10.45
N SER A 539 13.28 7.48 -10.64
CA SER A 539 12.00 6.95 -10.17
C SER A 539 11.77 5.56 -10.74
N SER A 540 11.29 4.65 -9.90
CA SER A 540 11.18 3.23 -10.21
C SER A 540 9.89 2.69 -9.63
N MET A 541 9.19 1.86 -10.41
CA MET A 541 7.93 1.28 -10.00
C MET A 541 8.08 -0.22 -10.04
N PHE A 542 7.63 -0.87 -8.98
CA PHE A 542 7.67 -2.30 -8.82
C PHE A 542 6.24 -2.79 -8.57
N THR A 543 5.83 -3.86 -9.25
CA THR A 543 4.48 -4.39 -9.16
C THR A 543 4.51 -5.85 -8.78
N GLY A 544 3.58 -6.26 -7.90
CA GLY A 544 3.53 -7.62 -7.35
C GLY A 544 2.31 -8.43 -7.76
N GLY A 545 1.79 -8.14 -8.94
CA GLY A 545 0.63 -8.82 -9.51
C GLY A 545 -0.72 -8.26 -9.05
N TYR A 546 -1.78 -8.67 -9.73
CA TYR A 546 -3.16 -8.52 -9.26
C TYR A 546 -3.74 -9.86 -8.80
N ARG A 547 -3.66 -10.09 -7.49
CA ARG A 547 -3.82 -11.39 -6.86
C ARG A 547 -5.28 -11.73 -6.61
N ARG A 548 -5.70 -12.86 -7.15
CA ARG A 548 -6.91 -13.56 -6.76
C ARG A 548 -6.53 -14.68 -5.79
N TRP A 549 -7.31 -14.85 -4.73
CA TRP A 549 -6.97 -15.74 -3.62
C TRP A 549 -8.22 -16.15 -2.82
N THR A 550 -8.09 -17.22 -2.06
CA THR A 550 -9.12 -17.83 -1.21
C THR A 550 -8.76 -17.71 0.27
N ALA A 551 -9.73 -17.84 1.17
CA ALA A 551 -9.49 -17.67 2.61
C ALA A 551 -8.38 -18.58 3.18
N GLN A 552 -8.19 -19.78 2.61
CA GLN A 552 -7.17 -20.74 3.02
C GLN A 552 -5.74 -20.26 2.72
N GLU A 553 -5.57 -19.37 1.73
CA GLU A 553 -4.28 -18.82 1.32
C GLU A 553 -3.85 -17.63 2.21
N ARG A 554 -4.70 -17.15 3.13
CA ARG A 554 -4.42 -15.96 3.95
C ARG A 554 -3.09 -16.00 4.70
N PRO A 555 -2.69 -17.10 5.38
CA PRO A 555 -1.47 -17.13 6.16
C PRO A 555 -0.18 -16.93 5.33
N SER A 556 -0.19 -17.38 4.08
CA SER A 556 0.96 -17.27 3.16
C SER A 556 0.83 -16.13 2.15
N LEU A 557 -0.34 -15.49 2.03
CA LEU A 557 -0.65 -14.53 0.96
C LEU A 557 0.39 -13.41 0.81
N LEU A 558 0.77 -12.78 1.93
CA LEU A 558 1.75 -11.69 1.93
C LEU A 558 3.19 -12.20 1.83
N GLN A 559 3.48 -13.38 2.38
CA GLN A 559 4.81 -14.03 2.27
C GLN A 559 5.15 -14.44 0.84
N LEU A 560 4.13 -14.73 0.03
CA LEU A 560 4.30 -15.03 -1.40
C LEU A 560 4.30 -13.77 -2.27
N THR A 561 4.23 -12.56 -1.68
CA THR A 561 4.40 -11.32 -2.44
C THR A 561 5.78 -11.30 -3.08
N HIS A 562 5.88 -10.83 -4.31
CA HIS A 562 7.16 -10.59 -4.97
C HIS A 562 6.92 -9.52 -6.01
N PHE A 563 7.97 -8.82 -6.40
CA PHE A 563 7.85 -7.69 -7.30
C PHE A 563 8.72 -7.86 -8.54
N VAL A 564 8.21 -7.34 -9.66
CA VAL A 564 8.96 -7.11 -10.88
C VAL A 564 8.98 -5.62 -11.19
N THR A 565 10.00 -5.17 -11.93
CA THR A 565 10.04 -3.80 -12.44
C THR A 565 8.85 -3.57 -13.37
N GLY A 566 8.03 -2.58 -13.06
CA GLY A 566 6.88 -2.20 -13.87
C GLY A 566 7.32 -1.58 -15.20
N ILE A 567 6.69 -2.02 -16.29
CA ILE A 567 6.87 -1.43 -17.62
C ILE A 567 5.75 -0.43 -17.89
N TRP A 568 6.12 0.69 -18.49
CA TRP A 568 5.20 1.76 -18.86
C TRP A 568 4.86 1.71 -20.35
N ASP A 569 3.61 2.01 -20.68
CA ASP A 569 3.14 2.16 -22.07
C ASP A 569 3.62 3.47 -22.74
N GLY A 570 4.59 4.16 -22.14
CA GLY A 570 5.08 5.48 -22.56
C GLY A 570 4.19 6.65 -22.11
N SER A 571 3.01 6.41 -21.52
CA SER A 571 2.16 7.46 -20.97
C SER A 571 2.48 7.71 -19.48
N ASN A 572 2.92 8.93 -19.16
CA ASN A 572 3.22 9.33 -17.78
C ASN A 572 1.97 9.43 -16.88
N THR A 573 0.78 9.11 -17.39
CA THR A 573 -0.53 9.34 -16.74
C THR A 573 -1.49 8.15 -16.78
N GLY A 574 -1.21 7.12 -17.61
CA GLY A 574 -2.06 5.93 -17.78
C GLY A 574 -2.15 5.01 -16.56
N PRO A 575 -2.93 3.92 -16.64
CA PRO A 575 -2.96 2.87 -15.62
C PRO A 575 -1.58 2.29 -15.30
N ILE A 576 -1.42 1.75 -14.10
CA ILE A 576 -0.24 0.96 -13.70
C ILE A 576 -0.53 -0.50 -14.01
N ALA A 577 0.29 -1.11 -14.88
CA ALA A 577 0.20 -2.53 -15.21
C ALA A 577 0.60 -3.37 -13.99
N LYS A 578 -0.32 -4.20 -13.50
CA LYS A 578 -0.16 -4.95 -12.23
C LYS A 578 0.48 -6.31 -12.48
N HIS A 579 1.68 -6.33 -13.05
CA HIS A 579 2.41 -7.57 -13.36
C HIS A 579 3.10 -8.13 -12.12
N SER A 580 3.34 -9.43 -12.12
CA SER A 580 4.10 -10.18 -11.12
C SER A 580 5.26 -10.96 -11.73
N ASP A 581 5.25 -11.21 -13.05
CA ASP A 581 6.29 -12.02 -13.72
C ASP A 581 6.96 -11.25 -14.86
N ALA A 582 8.24 -11.58 -15.13
CA ALA A 582 8.97 -11.05 -16.28
C ALA A 582 8.34 -11.44 -17.62
N VAL A 583 7.65 -12.59 -17.69
CA VAL A 583 6.90 -13.03 -18.87
C VAL A 583 5.80 -12.03 -19.22
N GLU A 584 5.08 -11.50 -18.24
CA GLU A 584 4.04 -10.48 -18.45
C GLU A 584 4.61 -9.19 -19.05
N ASN A 585 5.77 -8.79 -18.56
CA ASN A 585 6.53 -7.66 -19.09
C ASN A 585 6.98 -7.88 -20.53
N SER A 586 7.47 -9.08 -20.86
CA SER A 586 7.84 -9.47 -22.23
C SER A 586 6.62 -9.43 -23.16
N LEU A 587 5.50 -10.01 -22.75
CA LEU A 587 4.22 -10.00 -23.48
C LEU A 587 3.78 -8.59 -23.81
N LEU A 588 3.71 -7.70 -22.80
CA LEU A 588 3.32 -6.29 -23.00
C LEU A 588 4.24 -5.57 -23.99
N SER A 589 5.54 -5.89 -23.96
CA SER A 589 6.52 -5.30 -24.87
C SER A 589 6.35 -5.74 -26.33
N LYS A 590 5.71 -6.90 -26.57
CA LYS A 590 5.46 -7.48 -27.90
C LYS A 590 4.12 -7.06 -28.50
N ILE A 591 3.08 -6.87 -27.67
CA ILE A 591 1.77 -6.39 -28.11
C ILE A 591 1.75 -4.87 -28.33
N ARG A 592 2.69 -4.34 -29.13
CA ARG A 592 2.73 -2.90 -29.47
C ARG A 592 1.81 -2.60 -30.65
N GLY A 593 1.24 -1.41 -30.67
CA GLY A 593 0.39 -0.95 -31.76
C GLY A 593 -0.39 0.29 -31.37
N ALA A 594 -1.26 0.75 -32.27
CA ALA A 594 -2.24 1.76 -31.92
C ALA A 594 -3.27 1.17 -30.94
N ARG A 595 -3.83 2.00 -30.07
CA ARG A 595 -4.92 1.61 -29.17
C ARG A 595 -6.18 1.25 -29.98
N LEU A 596 -7.03 0.36 -29.47
CA LEU A 596 -8.30 0.00 -30.12
C LEU A 596 -9.21 1.19 -30.43
N SER A 597 -9.09 2.31 -29.68
CA SER A 597 -9.75 3.58 -30.01
C SER A 597 -9.43 4.12 -31.41
N ALA A 598 -8.30 3.71 -32.01
CA ALA A 598 -7.91 4.15 -33.36
C ALA A 598 -8.58 3.34 -34.48
N PHE A 599 -9.32 2.28 -34.14
CA PHE A 599 -9.95 1.36 -35.09
C PHE A 599 -11.49 1.36 -34.97
N THR A 600 -12.05 2.41 -34.39
CA THR A 600 -13.50 2.61 -34.25
C THR A 600 -14.09 3.20 -35.53
N ASP A 601 -15.31 2.78 -35.86
CA ASP A 601 -16.07 3.30 -37.00
C ASP A 601 -17.55 3.37 -36.62
N ASP A 602 -18.17 4.55 -36.67
CA ASP A 602 -19.57 4.73 -36.28
C ASP A 602 -20.55 3.98 -37.22
N GLU A 603 -20.13 3.70 -38.45
CA GLU A 603 -20.92 2.92 -39.44
C GLU A 603 -20.67 1.41 -39.34
N GLY A 604 -19.63 0.99 -38.60
CA GLY A 604 -19.24 -0.41 -38.46
C GLY A 604 -20.28 -1.28 -37.75
N ASN A 605 -20.25 -2.59 -38.02
CA ASN A 605 -21.18 -3.52 -37.40
C ASN A 605 -21.04 -3.56 -35.87
N PRO A 606 -22.15 -3.59 -35.11
CA PRO A 606 -22.09 -3.52 -33.65
C PRO A 606 -21.53 -4.82 -33.03
N VAL A 607 -20.60 -4.63 -32.10
CA VAL A 607 -20.04 -5.66 -31.23
C VAL A 607 -20.51 -5.40 -29.79
N TYR A 608 -21.05 -6.43 -29.14
CA TYR A 608 -21.62 -6.34 -27.81
C TYR A 608 -20.68 -6.97 -26.77
N ILE A 609 -20.11 -6.14 -25.89
CA ILE A 609 -19.19 -6.61 -24.84
C ILE A 609 -19.87 -6.51 -23.47
N HIS A 610 -19.89 -7.62 -22.74
CA HIS A 610 -20.46 -7.65 -21.40
C HIS A 610 -19.55 -6.94 -20.39
N ARG A 611 -20.05 -5.86 -19.78
CA ARG A 611 -19.26 -5.02 -18.86
C ARG A 611 -18.88 -5.70 -17.56
N ILE A 612 -19.65 -6.68 -17.09
CA ILE A 612 -19.34 -7.39 -15.84
C ILE A 612 -18.60 -8.68 -16.18
N VAL A 613 -17.34 -8.74 -15.78
CA VAL A 613 -16.44 -9.85 -16.10
C VAL A 613 -16.09 -10.60 -14.82
N ARG A 614 -15.99 -11.93 -14.92
CA ARG A 614 -15.48 -12.79 -13.84
C ARG A 614 -14.27 -13.59 -14.30
N TYR A 615 -14.50 -14.49 -15.25
CA TYR A 615 -13.53 -15.49 -15.69
C TYR A 615 -13.19 -15.40 -17.18
N TYR A 616 -14.11 -14.88 -17.99
CA TYR A 616 -13.97 -14.73 -19.43
C TYR A 616 -14.64 -13.44 -19.87
N ILE A 617 -14.08 -12.81 -20.90
CA ILE A 617 -14.76 -11.75 -21.65
C ILE A 617 -15.83 -12.39 -22.52
N LYS A 618 -16.90 -11.64 -22.77
CA LYS A 618 -18.00 -12.02 -23.67
C LYS A 618 -18.17 -10.89 -24.67
N ALA A 619 -17.51 -10.98 -25.81
CA ALA A 619 -17.66 -10.05 -26.93
C ALA A 619 -18.39 -10.76 -28.07
N LEU A 620 -19.57 -10.26 -28.45
CA LEU A 620 -20.51 -10.97 -29.32
C LEU A 620 -20.84 -10.11 -30.54
N ASP A 621 -20.99 -10.74 -31.71
CA ASP A 621 -21.49 -10.09 -32.95
C ASP A 621 -23.03 -10.13 -33.08
N PHE A 622 -23.71 -10.50 -32.00
CA PHE A 622 -25.15 -10.62 -31.93
C PHE A 622 -25.67 -10.13 -30.58
N ILE A 623 -26.94 -9.72 -30.56
CA ILE A 623 -27.62 -9.28 -29.34
C ILE A 623 -28.10 -10.51 -28.56
N PRO A 624 -27.65 -10.71 -27.31
CA PRO A 624 -28.17 -11.79 -26.47
C PRO A 624 -29.61 -11.55 -26.06
N LEU A 625 -30.41 -12.61 -25.98
CA LEU A 625 -31.81 -12.48 -25.53
C LEU A 625 -31.86 -11.94 -24.11
N PHE A 626 -32.65 -10.88 -23.91
CA PHE A 626 -33.00 -10.34 -22.61
C PHE A 626 -34.48 -9.97 -22.58
N ILE A 627 -35.18 -10.41 -21.55
CA ILE A 627 -36.59 -10.15 -21.31
C ILE A 627 -36.70 -9.47 -19.96
N ASP A 628 -37.23 -8.24 -19.96
CA ASP A 628 -37.41 -7.45 -18.76
C ASP A 628 -38.56 -7.98 -17.88
N SER A 629 -38.80 -7.32 -16.75
CA SER A 629 -39.87 -7.66 -15.83
C SER A 629 -41.28 -7.48 -16.40
N ASN A 630 -41.42 -6.72 -17.49
CA ASN A 630 -42.70 -6.48 -18.18
C ASN A 630 -42.93 -7.49 -19.32
N GLY A 631 -41.99 -8.41 -19.56
CA GLY A 631 -42.05 -9.36 -20.66
C GLY A 631 -41.59 -8.79 -22.01
N LEU A 632 -40.99 -7.60 -22.03
CA LEU A 632 -40.47 -6.98 -23.25
C LEU A 632 -39.07 -7.53 -23.57
N GLU A 633 -38.92 -7.98 -24.82
CA GLU A 633 -37.62 -8.39 -25.37
C GLU A 633 -36.76 -7.16 -25.70
N GLY A 634 -35.47 -7.24 -25.35
CA GLY A 634 -34.50 -6.17 -25.60
C GLY A 634 -33.06 -6.62 -25.37
N LYS A 635 -32.18 -5.66 -25.08
CA LYS A 635 -30.76 -5.87 -24.76
C LYS A 635 -30.50 -5.51 -23.31
N SER A 636 -29.78 -6.35 -22.58
CA SER A 636 -29.27 -5.99 -21.26
C SER A 636 -28.36 -4.75 -21.34
N GLU A 637 -28.53 -3.81 -20.41
CA GLU A 637 -27.67 -2.63 -20.30
C GLU A 637 -26.20 -2.97 -19.99
N ASP A 638 -25.94 -4.19 -19.52
CA ASP A 638 -24.60 -4.69 -19.27
C ASP A 638 -23.83 -5.05 -20.55
N TYR A 639 -24.51 -5.26 -21.68
CA TYR A 639 -23.88 -5.39 -22.99
C TYR A 639 -23.70 -4.00 -23.64
N LYS A 640 -22.47 -3.48 -23.55
CA LYS A 640 -22.08 -2.22 -24.18
C LYS A 640 -21.78 -2.45 -25.65
N GLU A 641 -22.24 -1.51 -26.47
CA GLU A 641 -22.07 -1.55 -27.92
C GLU A 641 -20.76 -0.84 -28.29
N PHE A 642 -19.96 -1.51 -29.10
CA PHE A 642 -18.72 -1.04 -29.70
C PHE A 642 -18.87 -1.17 -31.21
N ARG A 643 -18.26 -0.27 -31.96
CA ARG A 643 -18.23 -0.34 -33.42
C ARG A 643 -16.81 -0.15 -33.90
N PHE A 644 -16.37 -1.08 -34.72
CA PHE A 644 -15.02 -1.13 -35.26
C PHE A 644 -15.07 -1.14 -36.78
N ILE A 645 -13.96 -0.76 -37.41
CA ILE A 645 -13.81 -0.84 -38.86
C ILE A 645 -14.07 -2.29 -39.31
N ASP A 646 -14.98 -2.47 -40.27
CA ASP A 646 -15.49 -3.78 -40.68
C ASP A 646 -14.39 -4.75 -41.14
N SER A 647 -13.35 -4.26 -41.83
CA SER A 647 -12.20 -5.07 -42.27
C SER A 647 -11.42 -5.72 -41.13
N HIS A 648 -11.59 -5.24 -39.90
CA HIS A 648 -10.91 -5.75 -38.70
C HIS A 648 -11.87 -6.40 -37.70
N SER A 649 -13.18 -6.30 -37.90
CA SER A 649 -14.20 -6.68 -36.90
C SER A 649 -14.04 -8.13 -36.43
N CYS A 650 -13.86 -9.08 -37.35
CA CYS A 650 -13.64 -10.49 -37.00
C CYS A 650 -12.39 -10.71 -36.12
N SER A 651 -11.24 -10.15 -36.53
CA SER A 651 -9.98 -10.25 -35.79
C SER A 651 -10.07 -9.60 -34.40
N LEU A 652 -10.80 -8.49 -34.30
CA LEU A 652 -11.02 -7.78 -33.05
C LEU A 652 -11.93 -8.56 -32.10
N ILE A 653 -13.02 -9.16 -32.59
CA ILE A 653 -13.89 -10.00 -31.77
C ILE A 653 -13.15 -11.25 -31.28
N ALA A 654 -12.31 -11.86 -32.14
CA ALA A 654 -11.42 -12.95 -31.72
C ALA A 654 -10.47 -12.49 -30.60
N LEU A 655 -9.77 -11.37 -30.80
CA LEU A 655 -8.89 -10.78 -29.79
C LEU A 655 -9.63 -10.49 -28.48
N LEU A 656 -10.82 -9.91 -28.54
CA LEU A 656 -11.58 -9.55 -27.34
C LEU A 656 -12.09 -10.76 -26.56
N ASN A 657 -12.25 -11.94 -27.18
CA ASN A 657 -12.57 -13.17 -26.45
C ASN A 657 -11.34 -14.01 -26.06
N SER A 658 -10.15 -13.63 -26.53
CA SER A 658 -8.89 -14.34 -26.25
C SER A 658 -8.50 -14.28 -24.77
N THR A 659 -7.66 -15.22 -24.32
CA THR A 659 -7.06 -15.11 -23.00
C THR A 659 -6.05 -13.96 -22.94
N LEU A 660 -5.39 -13.64 -24.05
CA LEU A 660 -4.51 -12.47 -24.16
C LEU A 660 -5.21 -11.18 -23.73
N PHE A 661 -6.41 -10.89 -24.25
CA PHE A 661 -7.16 -9.71 -23.83
C PHE A 661 -7.66 -9.83 -22.38
N TYR A 662 -8.08 -11.02 -21.94
CA TYR A 662 -8.47 -11.22 -20.53
C TYR A 662 -7.32 -10.90 -19.56
N TRP A 663 -6.10 -11.36 -19.86
CA TRP A 663 -4.89 -11.02 -19.12
C TRP A 663 -4.63 -9.51 -19.13
N PHE A 664 -4.60 -8.90 -20.31
CA PHE A 664 -4.33 -7.46 -20.47
C PHE A 664 -5.34 -6.62 -19.68
N TRP A 665 -6.63 -6.88 -19.86
CA TRP A 665 -7.69 -6.19 -19.14
C TRP A 665 -7.52 -6.34 -17.64
N ARG A 666 -7.23 -7.55 -17.14
CA ARG A 666 -7.07 -7.77 -15.71
C ARG A 666 -5.84 -7.06 -15.15
N SER A 667 -4.73 -7.04 -15.88
CA SER A 667 -3.51 -6.36 -15.43
C SER A 667 -3.64 -4.84 -15.45
N HIS A 668 -4.54 -4.25 -16.27
CA HIS A 668 -4.70 -2.80 -16.42
C HIS A 668 -5.96 -2.21 -15.78
N ALA A 669 -7.03 -2.99 -15.58
CA ALA A 669 -8.33 -2.54 -15.07
C ALA A 669 -8.58 -2.99 -13.62
N ASP A 670 -9.83 -2.90 -13.16
CA ASP A 670 -10.26 -3.27 -11.80
C ASP A 670 -10.56 -4.77 -11.63
N GLY A 671 -10.51 -5.57 -12.70
CA GLY A 671 -10.83 -7.00 -12.68
C GLY A 671 -12.31 -7.33 -12.47
N PHE A 672 -13.22 -6.40 -12.72
CA PHE A 672 -14.66 -6.64 -12.65
C PHE A 672 -15.48 -5.89 -13.69
N HIS A 673 -15.19 -4.61 -13.91
CA HIS A 673 -15.79 -3.81 -14.96
C HIS A 673 -14.87 -3.77 -16.19
N CYS A 674 -15.44 -4.05 -17.35
CA CYS A 674 -14.82 -3.88 -18.65
C CYS A 674 -15.66 -2.87 -19.44
N GLY A 675 -15.33 -1.60 -19.31
CA GLY A 675 -16.00 -0.50 -19.98
C GLY A 675 -15.28 -0.07 -21.27
N TYR A 676 -15.77 1.03 -21.87
CA TYR A 676 -15.17 1.62 -23.06
C TYR A 676 -13.68 1.93 -22.89
N GLY A 677 -13.31 2.58 -21.78
CA GLY A 677 -11.92 2.93 -21.51
C GLY A 677 -11.00 1.71 -21.42
N ASP A 678 -11.48 0.59 -20.88
CA ASP A 678 -10.67 -0.62 -20.72
C ASP A 678 -10.48 -1.36 -22.05
N VAL A 679 -11.54 -1.46 -22.85
CA VAL A 679 -11.48 -2.06 -24.20
C VAL A 679 -10.61 -1.22 -25.11
N TYR A 680 -10.85 0.08 -25.16
CA TYR A 680 -10.10 0.99 -26.03
C TYR A 680 -8.63 1.14 -25.64
N LEU A 681 -8.24 0.82 -24.41
CA LEU A 681 -6.85 0.84 -23.98
C LEU A 681 -5.99 -0.25 -24.62
N MET A 682 -6.61 -1.37 -25.06
CA MET A 682 -5.89 -2.50 -25.63
C MET A 682 -5.06 -2.08 -26.85
N PRO A 683 -3.74 -2.30 -26.85
CA PRO A 683 -2.93 -2.18 -28.05
C PRO A 683 -3.36 -3.20 -29.10
N TYR A 684 -3.36 -2.79 -30.36
CA TYR A 684 -3.69 -3.64 -31.49
C TYR A 684 -2.80 -3.31 -32.67
N ASN A 685 -2.13 -4.34 -33.17
CA ASN A 685 -1.48 -4.32 -34.47
C ASN A 685 -2.29 -5.21 -35.42
N PRO A 686 -2.96 -4.68 -36.44
CA PRO A 686 -3.76 -5.49 -37.35
C PRO A 686 -2.93 -6.59 -38.05
N PRO A 687 -3.48 -7.80 -38.20
CA PRO A 687 -2.83 -8.84 -39.01
C PRO A 687 -2.87 -8.44 -40.49
N GLU A 688 -1.69 -8.27 -41.10
CA GLU A 688 -1.56 -7.99 -42.54
C GLU A 688 -1.54 -9.28 -43.38
N ASN A 689 -1.17 -10.41 -42.76
CA ASN A 689 -1.13 -11.71 -43.42
C ASN A 689 -2.55 -12.25 -43.62
N GLY A 690 -2.95 -12.43 -44.89
CA GLY A 690 -4.27 -12.97 -45.26
C GLY A 690 -4.59 -14.33 -44.65
N LEU A 691 -3.59 -15.19 -44.39
CA LEU A 691 -3.79 -16.47 -43.71
C LEU A 691 -4.19 -16.28 -42.24
N THR A 692 -3.53 -15.36 -41.54
CA THR A 692 -3.83 -15.01 -40.14
C THR A 692 -5.23 -14.39 -40.03
N VAL A 693 -5.57 -13.47 -40.95
CA VAL A 693 -6.90 -12.85 -41.01
C VAL A 693 -7.98 -13.91 -41.21
N HIS A 694 -7.79 -14.82 -42.18
CA HIS A 694 -8.74 -15.90 -42.46
C HIS A 694 -8.89 -16.86 -41.27
N ALA A 695 -7.78 -17.24 -40.62
CA ALA A 695 -7.80 -18.11 -39.44
C ALA A 695 -8.59 -17.48 -38.28
N LEU A 696 -8.32 -16.20 -37.95
CA LEU A 696 -9.04 -15.48 -36.90
C LEU A 696 -10.53 -15.31 -37.23
N SER A 697 -10.87 -15.05 -38.50
CA SER A 697 -12.26 -14.95 -38.94
C SER A 697 -13.01 -16.28 -38.81
N SER A 698 -12.40 -17.39 -39.23
CA SER A 698 -12.99 -18.72 -39.07
C SER A 698 -13.19 -19.10 -37.59
N LEU A 699 -12.18 -18.85 -36.75
CA LEU A 699 -12.27 -19.11 -35.31
C LEU A 699 -13.29 -18.23 -34.61
N GLN A 700 -13.42 -16.96 -35.02
CA GLN A 700 -14.45 -16.06 -34.52
C GLN A 700 -15.86 -16.59 -34.80
N GLN A 701 -16.12 -17.02 -36.04
CA GLN A 701 -17.42 -17.60 -36.42
C GLN A 701 -17.73 -18.86 -35.62
N GLN A 702 -16.77 -19.80 -35.55
CA GLN A 702 -16.90 -21.01 -34.73
C GLN A 702 -17.15 -20.69 -33.25
N LEU A 703 -16.47 -19.67 -32.70
CA LEU A 703 -16.67 -19.26 -31.32
C LEU A 703 -18.09 -18.71 -31.10
N MET A 704 -18.61 -17.87 -32.00
CA MET A 704 -19.96 -17.31 -31.88
C MET A 704 -21.03 -18.40 -31.96
N GLU A 705 -20.90 -19.34 -32.89
CA GLU A 705 -21.78 -20.51 -33.01
C GLU A 705 -21.73 -21.35 -31.73
N HIS A 706 -20.54 -21.71 -31.26
CA HIS A 706 -20.37 -22.52 -30.07
C HIS A 706 -20.90 -21.83 -28.80
N LEU A 707 -20.74 -20.49 -28.69
CA LEU A 707 -21.32 -19.72 -27.59
C LEU A 707 -22.85 -19.70 -27.63
N ARG A 708 -23.47 -19.61 -28.82
CA ARG A 708 -24.93 -19.69 -28.97
C ARG A 708 -25.44 -21.07 -28.54
N ASP A 709 -24.82 -22.12 -29.04
CA ASP A 709 -25.24 -23.52 -28.80
C ASP A 709 -25.10 -23.92 -27.33
N ASN A 710 -24.09 -23.39 -26.63
CA ASN A 710 -23.84 -23.70 -25.22
C ASN A 710 -24.42 -22.67 -24.24
N SER A 711 -25.15 -21.67 -24.75
CA SER A 711 -25.85 -20.71 -23.89
C SER A 711 -27.08 -21.32 -23.23
N LYS A 712 -27.50 -20.78 -22.08
CA LYS A 712 -28.73 -21.20 -21.39
C LYS A 712 -29.59 -20.00 -21.05
N LEU A 713 -30.91 -20.15 -21.18
CA LEU A 713 -31.84 -19.16 -20.65
C LEU A 713 -31.91 -19.29 -19.13
N LYS A 714 -31.69 -18.18 -18.44
CA LYS A 714 -31.75 -18.11 -16.98
C LYS A 714 -32.81 -17.09 -16.56
N THR A 715 -33.60 -17.48 -15.58
CA THR A 715 -34.58 -16.59 -14.94
C THR A 715 -34.09 -16.22 -13.55
N ILE A 716 -34.07 -14.93 -13.23
CA ILE A 716 -33.75 -14.46 -11.88
C ILE A 716 -34.83 -13.47 -11.42
N SER A 717 -35.12 -13.47 -10.12
CA SER A 717 -35.98 -12.46 -9.52
C SER A 717 -35.15 -11.23 -9.13
N THR A 718 -35.51 -10.09 -9.68
CA THR A 718 -34.95 -8.78 -9.29
C THR A 718 -35.97 -7.99 -8.47
N LYS A 719 -35.57 -6.84 -7.94
CA LYS A 719 -36.50 -5.92 -7.23
C LYS A 719 -37.65 -5.45 -8.13
N SER A 720 -37.43 -5.40 -9.44
CA SER A 720 -38.42 -4.94 -10.43
C SER A 720 -39.29 -6.08 -10.97
N GLY A 721 -39.03 -7.33 -10.59
CA GLY A 721 -39.71 -8.53 -11.11
C GLY A 721 -38.75 -9.57 -11.66
N GLY A 722 -39.30 -10.65 -12.21
CA GLY A 722 -38.52 -11.71 -12.84
C GLY A 722 -37.97 -11.27 -14.20
N ILE A 723 -36.65 -11.34 -14.39
CA ILE A 723 -36.02 -11.14 -15.70
C ILE A 723 -35.56 -12.48 -16.25
N ARG A 724 -35.58 -12.63 -17.56
CA ARG A 724 -35.06 -13.81 -18.26
C ARG A 724 -33.98 -13.38 -19.25
N TYR A 725 -32.81 -14.00 -19.20
CA TYR A 725 -31.69 -13.62 -20.05
C TYR A 725 -30.86 -14.82 -20.52
N GLN A 726 -30.21 -14.66 -21.67
CA GLN A 726 -29.28 -15.64 -22.21
C GLN A 726 -27.93 -15.53 -21.49
N GLU A 727 -27.56 -16.60 -20.79
CA GLU A 727 -26.28 -16.73 -20.10
C GLU A 727 -25.31 -17.59 -20.91
N PHE A 728 -24.08 -17.11 -21.05
CA PHE A 728 -23.02 -17.79 -21.79
C PHE A 728 -21.98 -18.39 -20.85
N TYR A 729 -21.43 -19.54 -21.24
CA TYR A 729 -20.41 -20.26 -20.48
C TYR A 729 -19.15 -20.46 -21.35
N PRO A 730 -18.33 -19.41 -21.58
CA PRO A 730 -17.15 -19.50 -22.46
C PRO A 730 -16.12 -20.58 -22.09
N LYS A 731 -16.17 -21.09 -20.85
CA LYS A 731 -15.36 -22.25 -20.43
C LYS A 731 -15.54 -23.47 -21.35
N HIS A 732 -16.71 -23.67 -21.95
CA HIS A 732 -16.95 -24.77 -22.89
C HIS A 732 -16.29 -24.51 -24.25
N SER A 733 -16.05 -23.25 -24.61
CA SER A 733 -15.34 -22.85 -25.83
C SER A 733 -13.82 -22.70 -25.63
N LYS A 734 -13.26 -23.19 -24.50
CA LYS A 734 -11.84 -23.02 -24.16
C LYS A 734 -10.90 -23.49 -25.27
N ALA A 735 -11.20 -24.62 -25.93
CA ALA A 735 -10.39 -25.12 -27.03
C ALA A 735 -10.32 -24.15 -28.23
N ILE A 736 -11.43 -23.49 -28.56
CA ILE A 736 -11.49 -22.48 -29.63
C ILE A 736 -10.73 -21.21 -29.20
N ILE A 737 -10.91 -20.78 -27.94
CA ILE A 737 -10.19 -19.64 -27.37
C ILE A 737 -8.68 -19.88 -27.37
N ASP A 738 -8.24 -21.10 -27.05
CA ASP A 738 -6.82 -21.47 -27.06
C ASP A 738 -6.24 -21.45 -28.47
N GLU A 739 -7.02 -21.85 -29.48
CA GLU A 739 -6.60 -21.75 -30.88
C GLU A 739 -6.52 -20.30 -31.34
N ILE A 740 -7.44 -19.43 -30.89
CA ILE A 740 -7.32 -17.98 -31.10
C ILE A 740 -6.02 -17.45 -30.48
N ASP A 741 -5.73 -17.83 -29.23
CA ASP A 741 -4.50 -17.43 -28.53
C ASP A 741 -3.24 -17.95 -29.27
N ARG A 742 -3.26 -19.15 -29.88
CA ARG A 742 -2.15 -19.67 -30.73
C ARG A 742 -1.92 -18.82 -31.98
N VAL A 743 -3.00 -18.47 -32.70
CA VAL A 743 -2.89 -17.62 -33.89
C VAL A 743 -2.40 -16.22 -33.53
N LEU A 744 -2.88 -15.65 -32.42
CA LEU A 744 -2.41 -14.36 -31.90
C LEU A 744 -0.95 -14.42 -31.45
N ALA A 745 -0.52 -15.51 -30.82
CA ALA A 745 0.87 -15.71 -30.42
C ALA A 745 1.82 -15.73 -31.62
N GLN A 746 1.44 -16.39 -32.72
CA GLN A 746 2.22 -16.35 -33.97
C GLN A 746 2.27 -14.93 -34.54
N HIS A 747 1.15 -14.21 -34.54
CA HIS A 747 1.06 -12.83 -35.03
C HIS A 747 1.94 -11.85 -34.24
N TYR A 748 1.93 -11.95 -32.90
CA TYR A 748 2.73 -11.08 -32.02
C TYR A 748 4.15 -11.60 -31.73
N GLY A 749 4.53 -12.77 -32.27
CA GLY A 749 5.86 -13.35 -32.07
C GLY A 749 6.12 -13.82 -30.63
N PHE A 750 5.14 -14.46 -30.00
CA PHE A 750 5.30 -15.03 -28.67
C PHE A 750 6.15 -16.31 -28.71
N THR A 751 6.91 -16.56 -27.65
CA THR A 751 7.58 -17.85 -27.43
C THR A 751 6.58 -18.90 -26.94
N ASP A 752 6.99 -20.16 -26.94
CA ASP A 752 6.16 -21.25 -26.41
C ASP A 752 5.87 -21.06 -24.91
N GLU A 753 6.82 -20.54 -24.12
CA GLU A 753 6.59 -20.19 -22.71
C GLU A 753 5.56 -19.08 -22.52
N GLU A 754 5.61 -18.04 -23.36
CA GLU A 754 4.67 -16.92 -23.31
C GLU A 754 3.26 -17.36 -23.71
N LEU A 755 3.14 -18.23 -24.72
CA LEU A 755 1.87 -18.84 -25.10
C LEU A 755 1.33 -19.76 -24.00
N ASP A 756 2.16 -20.62 -23.40
CA ASP A 756 1.75 -21.46 -22.26
C ASP A 756 1.30 -20.62 -21.06
N PHE A 757 1.96 -19.49 -20.80
CA PHE A 757 1.52 -18.53 -19.79
C PHE A 757 0.12 -17.98 -20.12
N ILE A 758 -0.10 -17.47 -21.34
CA ILE A 758 -1.38 -16.89 -21.74
C ILE A 758 -2.49 -17.93 -21.67
N ILE A 759 -2.35 -19.09 -22.31
CA ILE A 759 -3.39 -20.13 -22.34
C ILE A 759 -3.82 -20.56 -20.92
N ASN A 760 -2.89 -20.50 -19.95
CA ASN A 760 -3.11 -20.94 -18.58
C ASN A 760 -3.27 -19.79 -17.57
N TYR A 761 -3.37 -18.54 -18.03
CA TYR A 761 -3.55 -17.39 -17.14
C TYR A 761 -4.85 -17.54 -16.33
N ASP A 762 -4.71 -17.55 -15.00
CA ASP A 762 -5.78 -17.82 -14.01
C ASP A 762 -6.55 -19.14 -14.21
N ILE A 763 -5.94 -20.15 -14.80
CA ILE A 763 -6.62 -21.39 -15.18
C ILE A 763 -7.40 -22.05 -14.02
N LYS A 764 -6.82 -22.07 -12.80
CA LYS A 764 -7.48 -22.64 -11.60
C LYS A 764 -8.80 -21.98 -11.25
N TYR A 765 -8.97 -20.69 -11.60
CA TYR A 765 -10.21 -19.95 -11.39
C TYR A 765 -11.14 -19.99 -12.59
N ARG A 766 -10.59 -20.04 -13.81
CA ARG A 766 -11.36 -20.03 -15.05
C ARG A 766 -11.99 -21.38 -15.36
N MET A 767 -11.33 -22.48 -15.00
CA MET A 767 -11.78 -23.85 -15.25
C MET A 767 -12.18 -24.60 -13.97
N GLY A 768 -11.78 -24.13 -12.79
CA GLY A 768 -11.98 -24.83 -11.51
C GLY A 768 -10.72 -25.62 -11.08
N ARG A 769 -10.76 -26.18 -9.86
CA ARG A 769 -9.58 -26.83 -9.22
C ARG A 769 -9.16 -28.16 -9.87
N ASP A 770 -10.04 -28.78 -10.66
CA ASP A 770 -9.81 -30.08 -11.31
C ASP A 770 -9.79 -29.97 -12.84
N ALA A 771 -9.25 -28.87 -13.37
CA ALA A 771 -9.19 -28.55 -14.80
C ALA A 771 -8.36 -29.54 -15.67
N GLY A 772 -8.00 -30.71 -15.15
CA GLY A 772 -7.26 -31.77 -15.83
C GLY A 772 -7.83 -33.18 -15.64
N GLY A 773 -9.08 -33.31 -15.20
CA GLY A 773 -9.83 -34.57 -15.11
C GLY A 773 -11.26 -34.38 -15.63
N ALA A 774 -11.82 -35.43 -16.24
CA ALA A 774 -13.20 -35.44 -16.73
C ALA A 774 -14.18 -34.98 -15.64
N ASP A 775 -15.16 -34.15 -16.04
CA ASP A 775 -16.26 -33.63 -15.20
C ASP A 775 -16.82 -34.67 -14.22
N PRO A 776 -16.96 -34.36 -12.93
CA PRO A 776 -18.01 -34.95 -12.12
C PRO A 776 -19.30 -34.12 -12.29
N GLU A 777 -20.36 -34.83 -12.70
CA GLU A 777 -21.73 -34.40 -13.05
C GLU A 777 -22.35 -33.20 -12.29
#